data_AF-A0A8C5BKT5-F1
#
_entry.id   AF-A0A8C5BKT5-F1
#
_cell.length_a   1.000
_cell.length_b   1.000
_cell.length_c   1.000
_cell.angle_alpha   90.00
_cell.angle_beta   90.00
_cell.angle_gamma   90.00
#
_symmetry.space_group_name_H-M   'P 1'
#
loop_
_entity.id
_entity.type
_entity.pdbx_description
1 polymer ?
#
loop_
_entity_poly.entity_id
_entity_poly.type
_entity_poly.pdbx_seq_one_letter_code
_entity_poly.pdbx_strand_id
1 'polypeptide(L)'
;ARHLIEEAKVIKVIVGTIMEVLKGHLCDSNRFQFQGYNSDKFFRIHVIFHDLRYILISKPTEWTDALRTAFLEGFKAFLDLLGCMQGMEEVKRQFGQHIEVEPEWEAGFSLQIQLRHILSMFQDWCASDETVLLQAFRECHGALIHCNHRANQSEPTDFYMCKQILHIRPYKVSQEPVSIHLPISRLFAGLYLHLCRTGAIERLHQHVDPASYDYTYLAEHSLRCLVLVAQVSAEMWRRNGLSLVSQVYYYQDVKCRDEMYDKDVLMLQIAASKMDPNHFLMLLLLRFELFDVFNGSTSGKDQELLKQWNRLTEEMLFLLIVIIGERYVPGVSEVTKEDVTMREVIHLLCIEPMAHSGLVKGLPENESHETGLESVISKVSNFKKPGVSGHGLYEVKKECLPEFNPFFYHYSKSQHSKAEDSQKKRRAQEGTDQALRPPVPPAFCPAFSSVVRLLSCDIFVHILRRVLQRAAKDRSTQWTEAMVQRALHLIGQALLEEKSQLEAAADEEVAFDFSVKARLGSEHSKSVFQLLTKVKSLPALEGHSDMVKWILQVKRRVELYMCLAPGGWRAMNRPKALPSSLLSPQVAQDKDKAERKRKADAAKLHRQKIMAQMSAMQRNFIESNKMLYDNMPDSSSSHPGPAQRERCVALGPQRGSTPAQREVLTCILCQEEQEVAALSQAMVLTACVQRSTVLTQCRGKALAPSNSLFMSPELVVGTHTGSCGHIMHSSCWQNPLGSPVCLWHSADAFNQRDFSDSIAEMLVVCATTVHRVGLETPPNELCPHVPTMAWNTCAFTIQAIGEPSRTHDAPPLSPVLLPTISRENTPSILEVDFFHLLVGMVLSVPALYHEEAVELQPSAVSSAYNHLYILHLVTMAHLVQVLLTSDFPAAAGGEEGEEARAAAELYITLTHYLALPSNLFQLFWEHRESVRPLLQRWCQDPAVTKAQKGEIQTVRYPRRRNHLIDLPADYSSLLNQASHFKCPKSNDGERKHPTLCLVCGTMLCSQSTCCQSQLEGEDVGACTAHAATCGAGVGVFLSIRECEIVLKASKTRGSTYPAPYLDDYGETDPQLVRGNPLHLCPERYKKLHQLWQQHCVLEEIARSLEVDNVMFALEWQML
;
A
#
# COMPACT_ATOMS: atom_id res chain seq x y z
N ALA A 1 42.20 -0.71 -13.56
CA ALA A 1 41.41 0.39 -14.14
C ALA A 1 42.29 1.44 -14.80
N ARG A 2 43.05 2.25 -14.05
CA ARG A 2 43.86 3.39 -14.57
C ARG A 2 44.74 3.04 -15.77
N HIS A 3 45.51 1.96 -15.66
CA HIS A 3 46.37 1.47 -16.76
C HIS A 3 45.57 1.05 -18.01
N LEU A 4 44.36 0.48 -17.86
CA LEU A 4 43.50 0.14 -18.99
C LEU A 4 42.90 1.38 -19.66
N ILE A 5 42.65 2.45 -18.90
CA ILE A 5 42.19 3.72 -19.46
C ILE A 5 43.32 4.36 -20.26
N GLU A 6 44.52 4.43 -19.69
CA GLU A 6 45.69 5.07 -20.29
C GLU A 6 46.20 4.33 -21.53
N GLU A 7 46.43 3.02 -21.44
CA GLU A 7 47.04 2.24 -22.54
C GLU A 7 46.03 1.72 -23.55
N ALA A 8 44.86 1.28 -23.08
CA ALA A 8 43.87 0.58 -23.92
C ALA A 8 42.64 1.44 -24.23
N LYS A 9 42.56 2.69 -23.73
CA LYS A 9 41.42 3.59 -23.91
C LYS A 9 40.09 2.91 -23.57
N VAL A 10 40.08 2.09 -22.51
CA VAL A 10 39.01 1.12 -22.23
C VAL A 10 37.60 1.73 -22.16
N ILE A 11 37.45 2.96 -21.64
CA ILE A 11 36.15 3.66 -21.61
C ILE A 11 35.60 3.84 -23.02
N LYS A 12 36.43 4.29 -23.97
CA LYS A 12 36.03 4.48 -25.37
C LYS A 12 35.65 3.15 -26.02
N VAL A 13 36.37 2.07 -25.71
CA VAL A 13 36.07 0.72 -26.22
C VAL A 13 34.72 0.24 -25.70
N ILE A 14 34.49 0.30 -24.39
CA ILE A 14 33.23 -0.14 -23.75
C ILE A 14 32.05 0.65 -24.31
N VAL A 15 32.14 1.99 -24.33
CA VAL A 15 31.08 2.86 -24.86
C VAL A 15 30.85 2.60 -26.35
N GLY A 16 31.91 2.38 -27.12
CA GLY A 16 31.82 1.98 -28.53
C GLY A 16 31.04 0.67 -28.71
N THR A 17 31.30 -0.33 -27.88
CA THR A 17 30.55 -1.60 -27.89
C THR A 17 29.08 -1.41 -27.52
N ILE A 18 28.76 -0.56 -26.54
CA ILE A 18 27.36 -0.21 -26.22
C ILE A 18 26.67 0.40 -27.45
N MET A 19 27.33 1.35 -28.11
CA MET A 19 26.81 1.99 -29.33
C MET A 19 26.64 1.01 -30.48
N GLU A 20 27.54 0.05 -30.67
CA GLU A 20 27.41 -1.00 -31.70
C GLU A 20 26.17 -1.87 -31.46
N VAL A 21 25.90 -2.25 -30.22
CA VAL A 21 24.71 -3.04 -29.85
C VAL A 21 23.44 -2.23 -30.02
N LEU A 22 23.44 -0.95 -29.65
CA LEU A 22 22.28 -0.07 -29.73
C LEU A 22 22.04 0.57 -31.11
N LYS A 23 22.98 0.40 -32.06
CA LYS A 23 22.94 1.07 -33.37
C LYS A 23 21.65 0.81 -34.15
N GLY A 24 21.06 -0.38 -34.01
CA GLY A 24 19.80 -0.75 -34.66
C GLY A 24 18.57 0.00 -34.14
N HIS A 25 18.69 0.69 -33.00
CA HIS A 25 17.62 1.47 -32.38
C HIS A 25 17.74 2.98 -32.64
N LEU A 26 18.67 3.42 -33.49
CA LEU A 26 18.80 4.83 -33.87
C LEU A 26 17.78 5.19 -34.95
N CYS A 27 17.01 6.26 -34.73
CA CYS A 27 16.14 6.84 -35.74
C CYS A 27 16.92 7.79 -36.68
N ASP A 28 16.24 8.33 -37.70
CA ASP A 28 16.84 9.24 -38.71
C ASP A 28 17.45 10.51 -38.11
N SER A 29 16.99 10.91 -36.91
CA SER A 29 17.54 12.06 -36.17
C SER A 29 18.76 11.71 -35.29
N ASN A 30 19.27 10.48 -35.39
CA ASN A 30 20.34 9.90 -34.58
C ASN A 30 20.03 9.88 -33.07
N ARG A 31 18.75 9.68 -32.72
CA ARG A 31 18.28 9.47 -31.35
C ARG A 31 17.76 8.04 -31.19
N PHE A 32 17.78 7.52 -29.97
CA PHE A 32 17.21 6.18 -29.74
C PHE A 32 15.69 6.18 -29.84
N GLN A 33 15.15 5.11 -30.41
CA GLN A 33 13.74 4.80 -30.45
C GLN A 33 13.59 3.29 -30.38
N PHE A 34 12.98 2.80 -29.31
CA PHE A 34 12.82 1.37 -29.08
C PHE A 34 11.47 0.90 -29.63
N GLN A 35 11.49 -0.13 -30.47
CA GLN A 35 10.30 -0.80 -30.99
C GLN A 35 10.54 -2.32 -30.90
N GLY A 36 9.64 -3.06 -30.26
CA GLY A 36 9.74 -4.51 -30.11
C GLY A 36 10.78 -4.91 -29.07
N TYR A 37 10.69 -4.32 -27.89
CA TYR A 37 11.57 -4.60 -26.75
C TYR A 37 11.65 -6.10 -26.46
N ASN A 38 12.88 -6.60 -26.32
CA ASN A 38 13.17 -7.97 -25.92
C ASN A 38 14.15 -7.93 -24.73
N SER A 39 13.66 -8.35 -23.57
CA SER A 39 14.41 -8.35 -22.30
C SER A 39 15.75 -9.09 -22.40
N ASP A 40 15.79 -10.23 -23.11
CA ASP A 40 16.96 -11.08 -23.21
C ASP A 40 18.08 -10.42 -24.03
N LYS A 41 17.72 -9.69 -25.09
CA LYS A 41 18.69 -8.91 -25.88
C LYS A 41 19.23 -7.72 -25.08
N PHE A 42 18.42 -7.13 -24.21
CA PHE A 42 18.83 -6.01 -23.35
C PHE A 42 19.69 -6.43 -22.16
N PHE A 43 19.62 -7.68 -21.71
CA PHE A 43 20.47 -8.18 -20.62
C PHE A 43 21.97 -7.98 -20.91
N ARG A 44 22.41 -8.20 -22.16
CA ARG A 44 23.82 -7.98 -22.54
C ARG A 44 24.26 -6.52 -22.35
N ILE A 45 23.38 -5.56 -22.58
CA ILE A 45 23.67 -4.14 -22.39
C ILE A 45 23.86 -3.83 -20.90
N HIS A 46 23.08 -4.46 -20.02
CA HIS A 46 23.23 -4.31 -18.57
C HIS A 46 24.61 -4.78 -18.09
N VAL A 47 25.08 -5.92 -18.60
CA VAL A 47 26.42 -6.44 -18.29
C VAL A 47 27.51 -5.46 -18.74
N ILE A 48 27.39 -4.88 -19.93
CA ILE A 48 28.39 -3.93 -20.44
C ILE A 48 28.39 -2.62 -19.62
N PHE A 49 27.22 -2.14 -19.16
CA PHE A 49 27.15 -1.00 -18.23
C PHE A 49 27.78 -1.34 -16.87
N HIS A 50 27.63 -2.57 -16.39
CA HIS A 50 28.31 -3.03 -15.19
C HIS A 50 29.83 -2.98 -15.35
N ASP A 51 30.38 -3.36 -16.51
CA ASP A 51 31.81 -3.23 -16.80
C ASP A 51 32.26 -1.75 -16.77
N LEU A 52 31.48 -0.84 -17.36
CA LEU A 52 31.77 0.60 -17.31
C LEU A 52 31.77 1.12 -15.88
N ARG A 53 30.75 0.76 -15.08
CA ARG A 53 30.69 1.08 -13.65
C ARG A 53 31.93 0.56 -12.92
N TYR A 54 32.29 -0.70 -13.13
CA TYR A 54 33.44 -1.34 -12.49
C TYR A 54 34.76 -0.59 -12.78
N ILE A 55 34.97 -0.14 -14.02
CA ILE A 55 36.15 0.67 -14.39
C ILE A 55 36.17 2.00 -13.61
N LEU A 56 35.01 2.63 -13.42
CA LEU A 56 34.89 3.93 -12.77
C LEU A 56 34.95 3.86 -11.23
N ILE A 57 34.79 2.69 -10.59
CA ILE A 57 34.84 2.57 -9.12
C ILE A 57 36.17 3.09 -8.56
N SER A 58 37.27 2.85 -9.28
CA SER A 58 38.62 3.16 -8.81
C SER A 58 39.11 4.55 -9.25
N LYS A 59 38.53 5.60 -8.64
CA LYS A 59 38.90 7.00 -8.86
C LYS A 59 40.43 7.24 -8.81
N PRO A 60 41.02 8.00 -9.75
CA PRO A 60 42.44 8.32 -9.76
C PRO A 60 42.82 9.25 -8.61
N THR A 61 43.91 8.91 -7.93
CA THR A 61 44.54 9.74 -6.87
C THR A 61 45.61 10.67 -7.44
N GLU A 62 46.20 10.28 -8.57
CA GLU A 62 47.21 11.03 -9.31
C GLU A 62 46.82 11.03 -10.80
N TRP A 63 47.07 12.15 -11.48
CA TRP A 63 46.72 12.36 -12.88
C TRP A 63 47.97 12.65 -13.73
N THR A 64 48.26 11.74 -14.67
CA THR A 64 49.24 11.94 -15.74
C THR A 64 48.58 12.60 -16.96
N ASP A 65 49.34 13.28 -17.81
CA ASP A 65 48.79 13.91 -19.01
C ASP A 65 48.23 12.89 -20.01
N ALA A 66 48.84 11.70 -20.09
CA ALA A 66 48.34 10.59 -20.88
C ALA A 66 46.99 10.09 -20.34
N LEU A 67 46.85 9.93 -19.01
CA LEU A 67 45.58 9.56 -18.39
C LEU A 67 44.50 10.63 -18.59
N ARG A 68 44.82 11.92 -18.42
CA ARG A 68 43.88 13.03 -18.69
C ARG A 68 43.35 12.96 -20.12
N THR A 69 44.25 12.82 -21.08
CA THR A 69 43.91 12.75 -22.51
C THR A 69 43.04 11.53 -22.81
N ALA A 70 43.42 10.34 -22.34
CA ALA A 70 42.67 9.11 -22.60
C ALA A 70 41.30 9.10 -21.92
N PHE A 71 41.19 9.63 -20.70
CA PHE A 71 39.92 9.79 -20.00
C PHE A 71 38.99 10.75 -20.75
N LEU A 72 39.48 11.92 -21.18
CA LEU A 72 38.68 12.90 -21.90
C LEU A 72 38.24 12.38 -23.28
N GLU A 73 39.07 11.60 -23.98
CA GLU A 73 38.65 10.89 -25.18
C GLU A 73 37.49 9.91 -24.90
N GLY A 74 37.57 9.15 -23.81
CA GLY A 74 36.50 8.26 -23.36
C GLY A 74 35.23 9.02 -22.95
N PHE A 75 35.39 10.15 -22.25
CA PHE A 75 34.29 11.02 -21.84
C PHE A 75 33.56 11.64 -23.04
N LYS A 76 34.28 12.05 -24.10
CA LYS A 76 33.65 12.49 -25.36
C LYS A 76 32.83 11.39 -26.02
N ALA A 77 33.37 10.17 -26.09
CA ALA A 77 32.61 9.03 -26.61
C ALA A 77 31.35 8.74 -25.76
N PHE A 78 31.45 8.91 -24.43
CA PHE A 78 30.32 8.82 -23.53
C PHE A 78 29.29 9.93 -23.79
N LEU A 79 29.71 11.18 -24.02
CA LEU A 79 28.83 12.26 -24.44
C LEU A 79 28.13 11.97 -25.77
N ASP A 80 28.78 11.30 -26.73
CA ASP A 80 28.14 10.89 -27.99
C ASP A 80 27.00 9.89 -27.74
N LEU A 81 27.21 8.90 -26.86
CA LEU A 81 26.14 7.98 -26.41
C LEU A 81 24.99 8.74 -25.74
N LEU A 82 25.30 9.64 -24.81
CA LEU A 82 24.28 10.47 -24.16
C LEU A 82 23.58 11.41 -25.16
N GLY A 83 24.26 11.81 -26.24
CA GLY A 83 23.72 12.64 -27.32
C GLY A 83 22.62 11.93 -28.10
N CYS A 84 22.74 10.61 -28.27
CA CYS A 84 21.68 9.77 -28.82
C CYS A 84 20.49 9.59 -27.86
N MET A 85 20.70 9.75 -26.55
CA MET A 85 19.64 9.70 -25.54
C MET A 85 18.98 11.07 -25.29
N GLN A 86 19.69 12.16 -25.52
CA GLN A 86 19.20 13.52 -25.28
C GLN A 86 18.01 13.83 -26.20
N GLY A 87 16.81 13.88 -25.61
CA GLY A 87 15.57 14.11 -26.35
C GLY A 87 15.07 12.86 -27.10
N MET A 88 15.44 11.65 -26.66
CA MET A 88 14.88 10.41 -27.23
C MET A 88 13.42 10.21 -26.81
N GLU A 89 12.66 9.41 -27.56
CA GLU A 89 11.28 9.03 -27.23
C GLU A 89 10.35 10.24 -26.94
N GLU A 90 10.42 11.27 -27.78
CA GLU A 90 9.58 12.47 -27.62
C GLU A 90 8.09 12.15 -27.72
N VAL A 91 7.32 12.67 -26.76
CA VAL A 91 5.87 12.54 -26.72
C VAL A 91 5.19 13.80 -27.27
N LYS A 92 4.10 13.60 -28.02
CA LYS A 92 3.20 14.66 -28.48
C LYS A 92 1.80 14.44 -27.91
N ARG A 93 1.14 15.53 -27.51
CA ARG A 93 -0.20 15.47 -26.91
C ARG A 93 -1.24 15.00 -27.91
N GLN A 94 -2.08 14.06 -27.52
CA GLN A 94 -3.16 13.54 -28.36
C GLN A 94 -4.48 14.29 -28.12
N PHE A 95 -5.10 14.80 -29.19
CA PHE A 95 -6.38 15.52 -29.17
C PHE A 95 -7.56 14.72 -29.77
N GLY A 96 -7.29 13.54 -30.37
CA GLY A 96 -8.25 12.69 -31.08
C GLY A 96 -8.73 11.47 -30.27
N GLN A 97 -8.88 10.31 -30.90
CA GLN A 97 -9.18 9.04 -30.24
C GLN A 97 -8.06 8.64 -29.26
N HIS A 98 -8.39 7.83 -28.25
CA HIS A 98 -7.41 7.25 -27.33
C HIS A 98 -6.41 6.40 -28.12
N ILE A 99 -5.14 6.37 -27.69
CA ILE A 99 -4.13 5.50 -28.30
C ILE A 99 -4.59 4.04 -28.12
N GLU A 100 -4.77 3.30 -29.21
CA GLU A 100 -5.22 1.90 -29.16
C GLU A 100 -4.12 0.92 -28.70
N VAL A 101 -2.85 1.29 -28.89
CA VAL A 101 -1.67 0.49 -28.49
C VAL A 101 -0.68 1.39 -27.76
N GLU A 102 -0.47 1.14 -26.46
CA GLU A 102 0.46 1.96 -25.67
C GLU A 102 1.90 1.81 -26.17
N PRO A 103 2.65 2.92 -26.30
CA PRO A 103 4.06 2.85 -26.71
C PRO A 103 4.89 2.22 -25.59
N GLU A 104 5.75 1.28 -25.99
CA GLU A 104 6.81 0.70 -25.15
C GLU A 104 7.74 1.82 -24.67
N TRP A 105 7.97 1.91 -23.36
CA TRP A 105 8.72 3.00 -22.71
C TRP A 105 9.77 2.47 -21.71
N GLU A 106 9.70 1.19 -21.39
CA GLU A 106 10.50 0.49 -20.41
C GLU A 106 11.98 0.42 -20.81
N ALA A 107 12.25 0.32 -22.11
CA ALA A 107 13.61 0.23 -22.65
C ALA A 107 14.43 1.50 -22.36
N GLY A 108 13.85 2.68 -22.63
CA GLY A 108 14.49 3.97 -22.37
C GLY A 108 14.77 4.19 -20.89
N PHE A 109 13.82 3.85 -20.02
CA PHE A 109 14.03 3.91 -18.56
C PHE A 109 15.03 2.88 -18.06
N SER A 110 15.07 1.67 -18.64
CA SER A 110 16.07 0.66 -18.30
C SER A 110 17.48 1.18 -18.52
N LEU A 111 17.74 1.82 -19.67
CA LEU A 111 19.02 2.48 -19.95
C LEU A 111 19.32 3.62 -18.96
N GLN A 112 18.34 4.46 -18.67
CA GLN A 112 18.49 5.58 -17.74
C GLN A 112 18.85 5.10 -16.32
N ILE A 113 18.21 4.03 -15.83
CA ILE A 113 18.46 3.45 -14.50
C ILE A 113 19.89 2.91 -14.42
N GLN A 114 20.39 2.23 -15.46
CA GLN A 114 21.78 1.75 -15.49
C GLN A 114 22.78 2.92 -15.47
N LEU A 115 22.43 4.04 -16.11
CA LEU A 115 23.30 5.21 -16.16
C LEU A 115 23.34 6.03 -14.88
N ARG A 116 22.36 5.91 -13.98
CA ARG A 116 22.25 6.71 -12.74
C ARG A 116 23.58 6.83 -11.99
N HIS A 117 24.17 5.70 -11.60
CA HIS A 117 25.44 5.72 -10.86
C HIS A 117 26.62 6.11 -11.76
N ILE A 118 26.63 5.68 -13.02
CA ILE A 118 27.70 5.98 -13.97
C ILE A 118 27.85 7.50 -14.20
N LEU A 119 26.73 8.22 -14.31
CA LEU A 119 26.72 9.68 -14.42
C LEU A 119 27.37 10.35 -13.21
N SER A 120 27.03 9.90 -12.00
CA SER A 120 27.60 10.40 -10.74
C SER A 120 29.10 10.13 -10.67
N MET A 121 29.52 8.92 -11.04
CA MET A 121 30.94 8.53 -11.07
C MET A 121 31.75 9.36 -12.05
N PHE A 122 31.23 9.62 -13.25
CA PHE A 122 31.89 10.52 -14.20
C PHE A 122 32.02 11.94 -13.64
N GLN A 123 30.98 12.48 -12.99
CA GLN A 123 31.05 13.78 -12.32
C GLN A 123 32.15 13.81 -11.25
N ASP A 124 32.25 12.77 -10.41
CA ASP A 124 33.24 12.65 -9.35
C ASP A 124 34.67 12.46 -9.87
N TRP A 125 34.85 11.75 -10.99
CA TRP A 125 36.15 11.65 -11.69
C TRP A 125 36.57 13.00 -12.27
N CYS A 126 35.67 13.69 -12.96
CA CYS A 126 35.92 15.03 -13.48
C CYS A 126 36.32 15.97 -12.34
N ALA A 127 35.61 15.95 -11.21
CA ALA A 127 35.88 16.81 -10.06
C ALA A 127 37.20 16.50 -9.31
N SER A 128 37.91 15.42 -9.66
CA SER A 128 39.15 15.02 -9.00
C SER A 128 40.40 15.75 -9.52
N ASP A 129 40.31 16.30 -10.72
CA ASP A 129 41.35 17.10 -11.34
C ASP A 129 40.72 18.31 -12.00
N GLU A 130 41.20 19.48 -11.64
CA GLU A 130 40.56 20.71 -12.05
C GLU A 130 40.62 20.97 -13.57
N THR A 131 41.72 20.56 -14.22
CA THR A 131 41.88 20.71 -15.67
C THR A 131 40.90 19.80 -16.39
N VAL A 132 40.75 18.56 -15.93
CA VAL A 132 39.76 17.61 -16.44
C VAL A 132 38.34 18.14 -16.24
N LEU A 133 38.01 18.69 -15.06
CA LEU A 133 36.69 19.26 -14.78
C LEU A 133 36.33 20.38 -15.76
N LEU A 134 37.22 21.35 -15.96
CA LEU A 134 37.00 22.48 -16.86
C LEU A 134 36.84 22.03 -18.32
N GLN A 135 37.67 21.08 -18.77
CA GLN A 135 37.60 20.54 -20.13
C GLN A 135 36.33 19.69 -20.34
N ALA A 136 36.00 18.80 -19.40
CA ALA A 136 34.79 18.00 -19.45
C ALA A 136 33.53 18.88 -19.48
N PHE A 137 33.49 19.95 -18.67
CA PHE A 137 32.40 20.91 -18.68
C PHE A 137 32.25 21.60 -20.04
N ARG A 138 33.36 22.02 -20.66
CA ARG A 138 33.36 22.62 -22.00
C ARG A 138 32.84 21.65 -23.07
N GLU A 139 33.28 20.40 -23.06
CA GLU A 139 32.82 19.38 -24.02
C GLU A 139 31.34 19.07 -23.83
N CYS A 140 30.88 18.95 -22.57
CA CYS A 140 29.48 18.74 -22.23
C CYS A 140 28.60 19.92 -22.68
N HIS A 141 29.09 21.16 -22.51
CA HIS A 141 28.43 22.37 -23.01
C HIS A 141 28.27 22.34 -24.53
N GLY A 142 29.33 22.00 -25.25
CA GLY A 142 29.32 21.89 -26.71
C GLY A 142 28.33 20.82 -27.20
N ALA A 143 28.31 19.65 -26.55
CA ALA A 143 27.36 18.59 -26.86
C ALA A 143 25.91 19.04 -26.63
N LEU A 144 25.64 19.73 -25.51
CA LEU A 144 24.30 20.24 -25.19
C LEU A 144 23.80 21.26 -26.21
N ILE A 145 24.65 22.22 -26.58
CA ILE A 145 24.33 23.21 -27.62
C ILE A 145 24.03 22.51 -28.96
N HIS A 146 24.83 21.52 -29.35
CA HIS A 146 24.62 20.78 -30.59
C HIS A 146 23.26 20.06 -30.61
N CYS A 147 22.87 19.40 -29.52
CA CYS A 147 21.56 18.77 -29.38
C CYS A 147 20.42 19.80 -29.45
N ASN A 148 20.58 20.98 -28.82
CA ASN A 148 19.55 22.02 -28.78
C ASN A 148 19.30 22.69 -30.14
N HIS A 149 20.33 22.88 -30.95
CA HIS A 149 20.19 23.50 -32.28
C HIS A 149 19.43 22.63 -33.28
N ARG A 150 19.50 21.30 -33.14
CA ARG A 150 18.78 20.36 -34.03
C ARG A 150 17.26 20.37 -33.82
N ALA A 151 16.77 20.88 -32.69
CA ALA A 151 15.38 20.73 -32.26
C ALA A 151 14.43 21.90 -32.61
N ASN A 152 14.92 23.08 -33.03
CA ASN A 152 14.09 24.30 -33.08
C ASN A 152 14.16 25.02 -34.46
N GLN A 153 13.04 25.07 -35.20
CA GLN A 153 12.92 25.74 -36.51
C GLN A 153 12.21 27.12 -36.47
N SER A 154 11.66 27.53 -35.32
CA SER A 154 10.83 28.74 -35.20
C SER A 154 11.66 30.03 -34.99
N GLU A 155 11.19 31.14 -35.58
CA GLU A 155 11.80 32.46 -35.37
C GLU A 155 11.51 33.01 -33.95
N PRO A 156 12.48 33.70 -33.31
CA PRO A 156 12.26 34.38 -32.02
C PRO A 156 11.20 35.49 -32.08
N THR A 157 10.51 35.75 -30.97
CA THR A 157 9.49 36.81 -30.85
C THR A 157 9.65 37.59 -29.55
N ASP A 158 9.24 38.87 -29.56
CA ASP A 158 9.28 39.74 -28.38
C ASP A 158 8.00 39.59 -27.52
N PHE A 159 8.18 39.33 -26.23
CA PHE A 159 7.10 39.25 -25.24
C PHE A 159 7.23 40.38 -24.22
N TYR A 160 6.12 41.09 -23.98
CA TYR A 160 6.09 42.30 -23.14
C TYR A 160 5.27 42.08 -21.86
N MET A 161 5.87 42.28 -20.68
CA MET A 161 5.17 42.23 -19.40
C MET A 161 5.83 43.17 -18.39
N CYS A 162 5.06 43.96 -17.63
CA CYS A 162 5.58 44.85 -16.58
C CYS A 162 6.75 45.76 -17.03
N LYS A 163 6.71 46.28 -18.26
CA LYS A 163 7.78 47.09 -18.90
C LYS A 163 9.09 46.33 -19.18
N GLN A 164 9.08 45.01 -19.10
CA GLN A 164 10.18 44.12 -19.49
C GLN A 164 9.90 43.51 -20.86
N ILE A 165 10.96 43.24 -21.63
CA ILE A 165 10.89 42.67 -22.97
C ILE A 165 11.76 41.41 -23.00
N LEU A 166 11.14 40.26 -23.24
CA LEU A 166 11.85 39.00 -23.41
C LEU A 166 11.81 38.59 -24.89
N HIS A 167 12.98 38.53 -25.52
CA HIS A 167 13.15 38.04 -26.88
C HIS A 167 13.43 36.54 -26.86
N ILE A 168 12.45 35.71 -27.21
CA ILE A 168 12.59 34.26 -27.15
C ILE A 168 11.74 33.55 -28.19
N ARG A 169 12.16 32.34 -28.59
CA ARG A 169 11.35 31.46 -29.43
C ARG A 169 10.07 31.04 -28.69
N PRO A 170 8.89 31.17 -29.34
CA PRO A 170 7.68 30.59 -28.82
C PRO A 170 7.82 29.07 -28.80
N TYR A 171 7.42 28.46 -27.70
CA TYR A 171 7.35 27.01 -27.59
C TYR A 171 6.20 26.64 -26.66
N LYS A 172 5.27 25.81 -27.12
CA LYS A 172 4.11 25.35 -26.36
C LYS A 172 4.23 23.87 -26.05
N VAL A 173 4.49 23.55 -24.79
CA VAL A 173 4.63 22.16 -24.32
C VAL A 173 3.35 21.36 -24.58
N SER A 174 2.18 22.00 -24.58
CA SER A 174 0.91 21.32 -24.88
C SER A 174 0.72 20.95 -26.36
N GLN A 175 1.57 21.43 -27.27
CA GLN A 175 1.43 21.27 -28.73
C GLN A 175 2.67 20.66 -29.40
N GLU A 176 3.85 20.90 -28.83
CA GLU A 176 5.14 20.50 -29.39
C GLU A 176 5.73 19.25 -28.70
N PRO A 177 6.61 18.50 -29.37
CA PRO A 177 7.19 17.27 -28.83
C PRO A 177 8.14 17.50 -27.67
N VAL A 178 7.93 16.81 -26.54
CA VAL A 178 8.76 16.90 -25.33
C VAL A 178 9.28 15.52 -24.93
N SER A 179 10.48 15.46 -24.38
CA SER A 179 11.08 14.23 -23.83
C SER A 179 11.50 14.43 -22.37
N ILE A 180 11.42 13.35 -21.61
CA ILE A 180 11.90 13.25 -20.22
C ILE A 180 13.36 12.76 -20.13
N HIS A 181 13.95 12.30 -21.24
CA HIS A 181 15.30 11.73 -21.28
C HIS A 181 16.31 12.83 -21.65
N LEU A 182 16.88 13.48 -20.63
CA LEU A 182 17.75 14.65 -20.78
C LEU A 182 19.14 14.46 -20.13
N PRO A 183 19.88 13.36 -20.38
CA PRO A 183 21.09 13.04 -19.63
C PRO A 183 22.23 14.05 -19.81
N ILE A 184 22.38 14.70 -20.97
CA ILE A 184 23.43 15.72 -21.15
C ILE A 184 23.11 16.98 -20.35
N SER A 185 21.86 17.44 -20.36
CA SER A 185 21.43 18.58 -19.56
C SER A 185 21.70 18.33 -18.07
N ARG A 186 21.43 17.12 -17.60
CA ARG A 186 21.59 16.75 -16.19
C ARG A 186 23.05 16.55 -15.79
N LEU A 187 23.86 15.96 -16.66
CA LEU A 187 25.30 15.89 -16.50
C LEU A 187 25.94 17.27 -16.44
N PHE A 188 25.50 18.20 -17.30
CA PHE A 188 25.95 19.59 -17.28
C PHE A 188 25.64 20.27 -15.94
N ALA A 189 24.40 20.11 -15.41
CA ALA A 189 24.02 20.64 -14.11
C ALA A 189 24.89 20.06 -12.97
N GLY A 190 25.19 18.75 -13.03
CA GLY A 190 26.07 18.08 -12.09
C GLY A 190 27.51 18.61 -12.11
N LEU A 191 28.12 18.72 -13.29
CA LEU A 191 29.47 19.28 -13.44
C LEU A 191 29.55 20.75 -12.99
N TYR A 192 28.50 21.55 -13.26
CA TYR A 192 28.42 22.92 -12.78
C TYR A 192 28.50 23.03 -11.25
N LEU A 193 27.84 22.11 -10.55
CA LEU A 193 27.86 22.03 -9.09
C LEU A 193 29.27 21.75 -8.57
N HIS A 194 30.00 20.83 -9.21
CA HIS A 194 31.40 20.56 -8.87
C HIS A 194 32.33 21.75 -9.15
N LEU A 195 32.10 22.51 -10.23
CA LEU A 195 32.83 23.76 -10.49
C LEU A 195 32.64 24.78 -9.37
N CYS A 196 31.41 24.90 -8.84
CA CYS A 196 31.12 25.78 -7.71
C CYS A 196 31.86 25.31 -6.44
N ARG A 197 31.80 24.01 -6.13
CA ARG A 197 32.40 23.43 -4.91
C ARG A 197 33.93 23.49 -4.90
N THR A 198 34.56 23.35 -6.05
CA THR A 198 36.03 23.35 -6.19
C THR A 198 36.60 24.77 -6.32
N GLY A 199 35.76 25.79 -6.50
CA GLY A 199 36.19 27.16 -6.84
C GLY A 199 36.68 27.31 -8.29
N ALA A 200 36.72 26.23 -9.08
CA ALA A 200 37.16 26.24 -10.47
C ALA A 200 36.26 27.11 -11.38
N ILE A 201 35.03 27.39 -10.95
CA ILE A 201 34.10 28.29 -11.64
C ILE A 201 34.71 29.67 -11.94
N GLU A 202 35.60 30.18 -11.08
CA GLU A 202 36.27 31.47 -11.29
C GLU A 202 37.19 31.45 -12.52
N ARG A 203 37.75 30.29 -12.88
CA ARG A 203 38.64 30.10 -14.04
C ARG A 203 37.91 29.63 -15.30
N LEU A 204 36.60 29.43 -15.23
CA LEU A 204 35.80 28.95 -16.37
C LEU A 204 35.90 29.86 -17.59
N HIS A 205 35.92 31.18 -17.37
CA HIS A 205 36.03 32.20 -18.43
C HIS A 205 37.32 32.09 -19.26
N GLN A 206 38.36 31.42 -18.73
CA GLN A 206 39.62 31.21 -19.45
C GLN A 206 39.52 30.04 -20.45
N HIS A 207 38.54 29.16 -20.28
CA HIS A 207 38.38 27.93 -21.06
C HIS A 207 37.21 27.99 -22.04
N VAL A 208 36.19 28.82 -21.73
CA VAL A 208 34.99 29.01 -22.53
C VAL A 208 34.59 30.47 -22.51
N ASP A 209 34.23 31.00 -23.69
CA ASP A 209 33.76 32.38 -23.83
C ASP A 209 32.46 32.59 -23.03
N PRO A 210 32.41 33.51 -22.05
CA PRO A 210 31.19 33.85 -21.32
C PRO A 210 30.00 34.20 -22.22
N ALA A 211 30.23 34.79 -23.40
CA ALA A 211 29.19 35.14 -24.36
C ALA A 211 28.54 33.92 -25.03
N SER A 212 29.16 32.75 -24.94
CA SER A 212 28.60 31.50 -25.48
C SER A 212 27.53 30.85 -24.59
N TYR A 213 27.36 31.33 -23.36
CA TYR A 213 26.38 30.80 -22.41
C TYR A 213 25.05 31.54 -22.48
N ASP A 214 24.13 31.02 -23.27
CA ASP A 214 22.73 31.43 -23.17
C ASP A 214 21.98 30.53 -22.19
N TYR A 215 21.89 30.98 -20.94
CA TYR A 215 21.19 30.28 -19.87
C TYR A 215 19.70 30.07 -20.15
N THR A 216 19.10 30.87 -21.04
CA THR A 216 17.73 30.67 -21.53
C THR A 216 17.65 29.36 -22.32
N TYR A 217 18.59 29.13 -23.24
CA TYR A 217 18.65 27.90 -24.03
C TYR A 217 19.10 26.69 -23.21
N LEU A 218 19.98 26.88 -22.22
CA LEU A 218 20.45 25.78 -21.35
C LEU A 218 19.32 25.23 -20.47
N ALA A 219 18.47 26.10 -19.91
CA ALA A 219 17.33 25.70 -19.09
C ALA A 219 16.14 25.13 -19.88
N GLU A 220 16.11 25.33 -21.20
CA GLU A 220 14.94 25.11 -22.04
C GLU A 220 14.39 23.67 -21.94
N HIS A 221 15.24 22.65 -22.05
CA HIS A 221 14.80 21.25 -22.02
C HIS A 221 14.29 20.83 -20.65
N SER A 222 15.03 21.14 -19.58
CA SER A 222 14.62 20.86 -18.21
C SER A 222 13.32 21.58 -17.85
N LEU A 223 13.13 22.82 -18.31
CA LEU A 223 11.86 23.54 -18.12
C LEU A 223 10.70 22.88 -18.86
N ARG A 224 10.88 22.47 -20.13
CA ARG A 224 9.85 21.75 -20.89
C ARG A 224 9.44 20.45 -20.19
N CYS A 225 10.40 19.69 -19.67
CA CYS A 225 10.16 18.46 -18.91
C CYS A 225 9.34 18.72 -17.64
N LEU A 226 9.72 19.71 -16.83
CA LEU A 226 8.98 20.08 -15.61
C LEU A 226 7.56 20.59 -15.92
N VAL A 227 7.39 21.31 -17.03
CA VAL A 227 6.07 21.74 -17.50
C VAL A 227 5.24 20.55 -17.97
N LEU A 228 5.82 19.57 -18.68
CA LEU A 228 5.13 18.34 -19.07
C LEU A 228 4.56 17.64 -17.83
N VAL A 229 5.36 17.46 -16.78
CA VAL A 229 4.92 16.88 -15.49
C VAL A 229 3.77 17.69 -14.86
N ALA A 230 3.86 19.02 -14.89
CA ALA A 230 2.79 19.90 -14.42
C ALA A 230 1.51 19.76 -15.25
N GLN A 231 1.61 19.64 -16.58
CA GLN A 231 0.47 19.47 -17.48
C GLN A 231 -0.17 18.09 -17.35
N VAL A 232 0.62 17.02 -17.13
CA VAL A 232 0.10 15.68 -16.81
C VAL A 232 -0.66 15.73 -15.48
N SER A 233 -0.12 16.45 -14.48
CA SER A 233 -0.80 16.71 -13.21
C SER A 233 -2.06 17.58 -13.33
N ALA A 234 -2.16 18.39 -14.38
CA ALA A 234 -3.34 19.16 -14.77
C ALA A 234 -4.26 18.39 -15.73
N GLU A 235 -4.03 17.09 -15.90
CA GLU A 235 -4.88 16.16 -16.64
C GLU A 235 -5.00 16.49 -18.15
N MET A 236 -4.08 17.31 -18.67
CA MET A 236 -4.08 17.72 -20.07
C MET A 236 -3.73 16.55 -21.01
N TRP A 237 -3.02 15.54 -20.51
CA TRP A 237 -2.44 14.44 -21.30
C TRP A 237 -3.17 13.09 -21.12
N ARG A 238 -4.40 13.09 -20.58
CA ARG A 238 -5.18 11.86 -20.31
C ARG A 238 -5.31 10.89 -21.50
N ARG A 239 -5.28 11.39 -22.74
CA ARG A 239 -5.44 10.57 -23.95
C ARG A 239 -4.16 9.89 -24.43
N ASN A 240 -3.03 10.20 -23.81
CA ASN A 240 -1.72 9.60 -24.13
C ASN A 240 -1.51 8.23 -23.44
N GLY A 241 -2.50 7.69 -22.71
CA GLY A 241 -2.43 6.38 -22.06
C GLY A 241 -1.71 6.39 -20.70
N LEU A 242 -1.65 5.21 -20.07
CA LEU A 242 -0.97 4.99 -18.79
C LEU A 242 0.55 4.97 -18.91
N SER A 243 1.09 4.68 -20.09
CA SER A 243 2.53 4.78 -20.40
C SER A 243 3.14 6.13 -19.97
N LEU A 244 2.58 7.26 -20.41
CA LEU A 244 3.10 8.58 -20.02
C LEU A 244 2.95 8.86 -18.52
N VAL A 245 1.86 8.41 -17.91
CA VAL A 245 1.65 8.56 -16.45
C VAL A 245 2.71 7.77 -15.68
N SER A 246 3.03 6.56 -16.14
CA SER A 246 4.07 5.69 -15.58
C SER A 246 5.45 6.33 -15.73
N GLN A 247 5.78 6.87 -16.90
CA GLN A 247 7.03 7.60 -17.12
C GLN A 247 7.19 8.79 -16.16
N VAL A 248 6.13 9.58 -15.95
CA VAL A 248 6.15 10.69 -14.98
C VAL A 248 6.29 10.19 -13.54
N TYR A 249 5.66 9.06 -13.20
CA TYR A 249 5.83 8.44 -11.89
C TYR A 249 7.28 8.05 -11.63
N TYR A 250 7.93 7.34 -12.55
CA TYR A 250 9.34 6.94 -12.40
C TYR A 250 10.28 8.14 -12.39
N TYR A 251 10.03 9.17 -13.20
CA TYR A 251 10.81 10.42 -13.19
C TYR A 251 10.95 11.04 -11.78
N GLN A 252 9.92 10.92 -10.93
CA GLN A 252 9.89 11.45 -9.57
C GLN A 252 10.18 10.40 -8.49
N ASP A 253 10.36 9.13 -8.87
CA ASP A 253 10.58 8.03 -7.93
C ASP A 253 11.97 8.10 -7.31
N VAL A 254 12.08 7.64 -6.06
CA VAL A 254 13.33 7.65 -5.28
C VAL A 254 14.48 6.94 -6.00
N LYS A 255 14.17 5.96 -6.86
CA LYS A 255 15.19 5.24 -7.64
C LYS A 255 15.86 6.10 -8.69
N CYS A 256 15.30 7.19 -9.19
CA CYS A 256 15.99 7.97 -10.22
C CYS A 256 15.82 9.48 -10.14
N ARG A 257 15.05 9.99 -9.18
CA ARG A 257 14.82 11.43 -9.02
C ARG A 257 16.12 12.23 -8.85
N ASP A 258 17.13 11.66 -8.18
CA ASP A 258 18.44 12.27 -7.91
C ASP A 258 19.22 12.63 -9.19
N GLU A 259 19.15 11.77 -10.21
CA GLU A 259 19.78 11.96 -11.53
C GLU A 259 18.77 12.36 -12.62
N MET A 260 17.53 12.68 -12.24
CA MET A 260 16.48 13.15 -13.16
C MET A 260 15.84 14.45 -12.66
N TYR A 261 14.78 14.34 -11.86
CA TYR A 261 13.99 15.46 -11.36
C TYR A 261 14.82 16.53 -10.66
N ASP A 262 15.73 16.12 -9.78
CA ASP A 262 16.55 17.02 -8.97
C ASP A 262 17.54 17.80 -9.84
N LYS A 263 18.11 17.15 -10.86
CA LYS A 263 19.02 17.79 -11.82
C LYS A 263 18.30 18.77 -12.73
N ASP A 264 17.04 18.52 -13.08
CA ASP A 264 16.21 19.46 -13.84
C ASP A 264 15.88 20.70 -12.99
N VAL A 265 15.57 20.53 -11.70
CA VAL A 265 15.43 21.64 -10.75
C VAL A 265 16.74 22.41 -10.61
N LEU A 266 17.86 21.71 -10.45
CA LEU A 266 19.20 22.32 -10.35
C LEU A 266 19.54 23.13 -11.60
N MET A 267 19.22 22.64 -12.81
CA MET A 267 19.39 23.38 -14.05
C MET A 267 18.61 24.71 -14.03
N LEU A 268 17.37 24.70 -13.52
CA LEU A 268 16.60 25.93 -13.36
C LEU A 268 17.17 26.86 -12.29
N GLN A 269 17.73 26.34 -11.20
CA GLN A 269 18.45 27.15 -10.20
C GLN A 269 19.71 27.79 -10.79
N ILE A 270 20.46 27.06 -11.61
CA ILE A 270 21.64 27.59 -12.33
C ILE A 270 21.20 28.74 -13.24
N ALA A 271 20.16 28.54 -14.05
CA ALA A 271 19.66 29.60 -14.93
C ALA A 271 19.09 30.80 -14.16
N ALA A 272 18.31 30.56 -13.10
CA ALA A 272 17.81 31.62 -12.21
C ALA A 272 18.93 32.44 -11.56
N SER A 273 20.09 31.83 -11.30
CA SER A 273 21.25 32.54 -10.73
C SER A 273 21.95 33.46 -11.75
N LYS A 274 21.81 33.21 -13.04
CA LYS A 274 22.55 33.90 -14.11
C LYS A 274 21.71 34.83 -14.98
N MET A 275 20.40 34.59 -15.04
CA MET A 275 19.47 35.39 -15.83
C MET A 275 18.96 36.61 -15.06
N ASP A 276 18.42 37.60 -15.79
CA ASP A 276 17.59 38.62 -15.16
C ASP A 276 16.35 37.97 -14.51
N PRO A 277 16.04 38.28 -13.23
CA PRO A 277 14.91 37.69 -12.52
C PRO A 277 13.55 37.87 -13.19
N ASN A 278 13.32 39.00 -13.88
CA ASN A 278 12.05 39.21 -14.59
C ASN A 278 11.99 38.35 -15.85
N HIS A 279 13.08 38.30 -16.63
CA HIS A 279 13.16 37.46 -17.83
C HIS A 279 12.98 35.97 -17.50
N PHE A 280 13.57 35.49 -16.40
CA PHE A 280 13.39 34.11 -15.95
C PHE A 280 11.92 33.79 -15.61
N LEU A 281 11.23 34.67 -14.87
CA LEU A 281 9.80 34.46 -14.56
C LEU A 281 8.89 34.62 -15.79
N MET A 282 9.24 35.49 -16.74
CA MET A 282 8.53 35.57 -18.02
C MET A 282 8.70 34.28 -18.83
N LEU A 283 9.90 33.70 -18.86
CA LEU A 283 10.17 32.40 -19.48
C LEU A 283 9.30 31.30 -18.85
N LEU A 284 9.23 31.22 -17.52
CA LEU A 284 8.35 30.28 -16.82
C LEU A 284 6.89 30.47 -17.24
N LEU A 285 6.38 31.70 -17.20
CA LEU A 285 5.00 31.99 -17.59
C LEU A 285 4.69 31.60 -19.03
N LEU A 286 5.65 31.77 -19.95
CA LEU A 286 5.49 31.39 -21.35
C LEU A 286 5.41 29.87 -21.52
N ARG A 287 6.31 29.10 -20.90
CA ARG A 287 6.32 27.64 -21.04
C ARG A 287 5.15 26.97 -20.33
N PHE A 288 4.72 27.50 -19.18
CA PHE A 288 3.48 27.07 -18.53
C PHE A 288 2.21 27.51 -19.28
N GLU A 289 2.32 28.29 -20.37
CA GLU A 289 1.19 28.81 -21.14
C GLU A 289 0.25 29.71 -20.30
N LEU A 290 0.81 30.38 -19.28
CA LEU A 290 0.12 31.27 -18.35
C LEU A 290 0.38 32.76 -18.63
N PHE A 291 1.28 33.09 -19.55
CA PHE A 291 1.67 34.47 -19.87
C PHE A 291 0.47 35.37 -20.16
N ASP A 292 -0.39 34.99 -21.11
CA ASP A 292 -1.59 35.76 -21.48
C ASP A 292 -2.61 35.86 -20.35
N VAL A 293 -2.69 34.81 -19.53
CA VAL A 293 -3.57 34.74 -18.35
C VAL A 293 -3.17 35.79 -17.31
N PHE A 294 -1.87 35.99 -17.08
CA PHE A 294 -1.36 37.00 -16.15
C PHE A 294 -1.29 38.41 -16.76
N ASN A 295 -1.21 38.52 -18.08
CA ASN A 295 -1.31 39.79 -18.81
C ASN A 295 -2.75 40.32 -18.85
N GLY A 296 -3.74 39.43 -18.76
CA GLY A 296 -5.17 39.78 -18.77
C GLY A 296 -5.79 39.76 -20.16
N SER A 297 -5.16 39.07 -21.11
CA SER A 297 -5.57 39.01 -22.52
C SER A 297 -6.62 37.93 -22.81
N THR A 298 -7.02 37.12 -21.83
CA THR A 298 -7.93 35.98 -22.04
C THR A 298 -9.38 36.28 -21.67
N SER A 299 -10.31 36.01 -22.60
CA SER A 299 -11.76 36.03 -22.33
C SER A 299 -12.22 34.66 -21.82
N GLY A 300 -12.34 34.51 -20.49
CA GLY A 300 -12.61 33.24 -19.82
C GLY A 300 -14.06 32.75 -19.97
N LYS A 301 -14.45 32.29 -21.17
CA LYS A 301 -15.76 31.65 -21.39
C LYS A 301 -15.74 30.12 -21.23
N ASP A 302 -14.59 29.48 -21.45
CA ASP A 302 -14.43 28.03 -21.32
C ASP A 302 -14.06 27.66 -19.87
N GLN A 303 -14.93 26.89 -19.21
CA GLN A 303 -14.74 26.46 -17.82
C GLN A 303 -13.66 25.40 -17.67
N GLU A 304 -13.44 24.55 -18.67
CA GLU A 304 -12.47 23.45 -18.59
C GLU A 304 -11.05 23.98 -18.75
N LEU A 305 -10.83 24.89 -19.71
CA LEU A 305 -9.56 25.62 -19.86
C LEU A 305 -9.22 26.43 -18.59
N LEU A 306 -10.23 27.03 -17.95
CA LEU A 306 -10.03 27.77 -16.71
C LEU A 306 -9.53 26.87 -15.56
N LYS A 307 -10.09 25.66 -15.41
CA LYS A 307 -9.62 24.68 -14.42
C LYS A 307 -8.18 24.26 -14.69
N GLN A 308 -7.85 23.98 -15.95
CA GLN A 308 -6.48 23.64 -16.36
C GLN A 308 -5.50 24.77 -16.03
N TRP A 309 -5.84 26.02 -16.35
CA TRP A 309 -5.00 27.18 -16.02
C TRP A 309 -4.85 27.42 -14.52
N ASN A 310 -5.89 27.20 -13.72
CA ASN A 310 -5.79 27.28 -12.26
C ASN A 310 -4.81 26.22 -11.75
N ARG A 311 -4.95 24.97 -12.20
CA ARG A 311 -4.07 23.88 -11.81
C ARG A 311 -2.62 24.10 -12.26
N LEU A 312 -2.39 24.60 -13.48
CA LEU A 312 -1.06 24.99 -13.94
C LEU A 312 -0.48 26.16 -13.12
N THR A 313 -1.32 27.11 -12.69
CA THR A 313 -0.88 28.19 -11.81
C THR A 313 -0.44 27.65 -10.45
N GLU A 314 -1.15 26.65 -9.90
CA GLU A 314 -0.69 25.95 -8.70
C GLU A 314 0.70 25.37 -8.93
N GLU A 315 0.89 24.54 -9.96
CA GLU A 315 2.17 23.83 -10.19
C GLU A 315 3.32 24.78 -10.52
N MET A 316 3.06 25.89 -11.22
CA MET A 316 4.07 26.94 -11.44
C MET A 316 4.49 27.60 -10.12
N LEU A 317 3.54 27.94 -9.24
CA LEU A 317 3.86 28.51 -7.92
C LEU A 317 4.62 27.52 -7.05
N PHE A 318 4.32 26.23 -7.13
CA PHE A 318 5.08 25.18 -6.45
C PHE A 318 6.50 25.08 -6.97
N LEU A 319 6.69 25.07 -8.29
CA LEU A 319 8.04 25.08 -8.89
C LEU A 319 8.87 26.29 -8.42
N LEU A 320 8.24 27.47 -8.27
CA LEU A 320 8.92 28.64 -7.70
C LEU A 320 9.32 28.44 -6.23
N ILE A 321 8.49 27.79 -5.42
CA ILE A 321 8.83 27.42 -4.04
C ILE A 321 10.05 26.50 -4.05
N VAL A 322 10.08 25.49 -4.93
CA VAL A 322 11.18 24.54 -5.04
C VAL A 322 12.48 25.23 -5.46
N ILE A 323 12.48 25.99 -6.56
CA ILE A 323 13.68 26.68 -7.08
C ILE A 323 14.31 27.59 -6.02
N ILE A 324 13.51 28.27 -5.21
CA ILE A 324 14.00 29.29 -4.26
C ILE A 324 14.28 28.69 -2.87
N GLY A 325 13.48 27.70 -2.46
CA GLY A 325 13.48 27.14 -1.10
C GLY A 325 14.33 25.89 -0.92
N GLU A 326 14.47 25.06 -1.94
CA GLU A 326 15.26 23.83 -1.83
C GLU A 326 16.73 24.12 -2.07
N ARG A 327 17.43 24.40 -0.97
CA ARG A 327 18.85 24.76 -0.95
C ARG A 327 19.74 23.63 -0.41
N TYR A 328 19.16 22.51 0.01
CA TYR A 328 19.87 21.38 0.63
C TYR A 328 20.52 20.48 -0.43
N VAL A 329 21.41 21.07 -1.22
CA VAL A 329 22.21 20.39 -2.24
C VAL A 329 23.65 20.89 -2.09
N PRO A 330 24.63 20.01 -1.82
CA PRO A 330 26.02 20.41 -1.65
C PRO A 330 26.54 21.16 -2.88
N GLY A 331 26.94 22.44 -2.70
CA GLY A 331 27.38 23.31 -3.79
C GLY A 331 26.36 24.34 -4.27
N VAL A 332 25.07 24.14 -3.98
CA VAL A 332 24.05 25.20 -4.06
C VAL A 332 24.07 26.02 -2.76
N SER A 333 24.28 25.35 -1.64
CA SER A 333 24.59 25.94 -0.35
C SER A 333 25.71 25.16 0.36
N GLU A 334 26.20 25.70 1.47
CA GLU A 334 27.18 25.08 2.35
C GLU A 334 26.53 24.01 3.25
N VAL A 335 26.12 22.90 2.64
CA VAL A 335 25.54 21.72 3.32
C VAL A 335 26.32 20.45 2.99
N THR A 336 26.32 19.51 3.92
CA THR A 336 26.95 18.21 3.77
C THR A 336 25.96 17.18 3.19
N LYS A 337 26.46 16.03 2.72
CA LYS A 337 25.60 14.90 2.33
C LYS A 337 24.74 14.40 3.50
N GLU A 338 25.25 14.47 4.73
CA GLU A 338 24.48 14.13 5.94
C GLU A 338 23.28 15.05 6.13
N ASP A 339 23.44 16.37 5.90
CA ASP A 339 22.34 17.34 6.03
C ASP A 339 21.22 17.06 5.02
N VAL A 340 21.57 16.61 3.81
CA VAL A 340 20.58 16.19 2.79
C VAL A 340 19.80 14.98 3.29
N THR A 341 20.48 13.94 3.76
CA THR A 341 19.81 12.74 4.30
C THR A 341 18.99 13.07 5.54
N MET A 342 19.46 13.95 6.43
CA MET A 342 18.68 14.44 7.58
C MET A 342 17.39 15.10 7.12
N ARG A 343 17.45 15.99 6.11
CA ARG A 343 16.26 16.62 5.54
C ARG A 343 15.28 15.59 5.01
N GLU A 344 15.71 14.60 4.25
CA GLU A 344 14.84 13.53 3.75
C GLU A 344 14.13 12.79 4.89
N VAL A 345 14.89 12.33 5.89
CA VAL A 345 14.36 11.54 7.01
C VAL A 345 13.38 12.36 7.85
N ILE A 346 13.66 13.64 8.10
CA ILE A 346 12.74 14.53 8.83
C ILE A 346 11.39 14.59 8.10
N HIS A 347 11.39 14.75 6.78
CA HIS A 347 10.17 14.85 6.00
C HIS A 347 9.42 13.50 5.93
N LEU A 348 10.11 12.38 5.72
CA LEU A 348 9.50 11.05 5.81
C LEU A 348 8.79 10.83 7.15
N LEU A 349 9.47 11.12 8.27
CA LEU A 349 8.89 10.98 9.61
C LEU A 349 7.81 12.01 9.96
N CYS A 350 7.72 13.12 9.20
CA CYS A 350 6.64 14.09 9.34
C CYS A 350 5.32 13.63 8.68
N ILE A 351 5.37 12.64 7.78
CA ILE A 351 4.19 11.97 7.24
C ILE A 351 3.58 11.12 8.36
N GLU A 352 4.34 10.15 8.86
CA GLU A 352 3.96 9.22 9.92
C GLU A 352 5.21 8.56 10.56
N PRO A 353 5.10 7.98 11.77
CA PRO A 353 6.17 7.17 12.33
C PRO A 353 6.48 5.95 11.44
N MET A 354 7.75 5.72 11.11
CA MET A 354 8.17 4.67 10.16
C MET A 354 9.14 3.67 10.77
N ALA A 355 9.11 2.43 10.29
CA ALA A 355 10.15 1.43 10.58
C ALA A 355 11.45 1.74 9.83
N HIS A 356 12.54 1.06 10.18
CA HIS A 356 13.86 1.29 9.56
C HIS A 356 13.84 1.01 8.05
N SER A 357 13.36 -0.17 7.66
CA SER A 357 13.11 -0.59 6.27
C SER A 357 12.23 0.39 5.49
N GLY A 358 11.23 0.99 6.16
CA GLY A 358 10.38 2.02 5.58
C GLY A 358 11.16 3.29 5.22
N LEU A 359 12.09 3.70 6.09
CA LEU A 359 12.99 4.83 5.85
C LEU A 359 14.00 4.49 4.74
N VAL A 360 14.63 3.32 4.77
CA VAL A 360 15.59 2.89 3.72
C VAL A 360 14.93 2.91 2.35
N LYS A 361 13.71 2.36 2.21
CA LYS A 361 12.96 2.38 0.94
C LYS A 361 12.60 3.78 0.47
N GLY A 362 12.48 4.74 1.38
CA GLY A 362 12.17 6.14 1.07
C GLY A 362 13.39 7.01 0.73
N LEU A 363 14.61 6.46 0.83
CA LEU A 363 15.86 7.19 0.62
C LEU A 363 16.59 6.72 -0.65
N PRO A 364 17.31 7.61 -1.35
CA PRO A 364 18.12 7.23 -2.51
C PRO A 364 19.33 6.40 -2.08
N GLU A 365 19.69 5.42 -2.90
CA GLU A 365 20.88 4.57 -2.72
C GLU A 365 22.10 5.17 -3.43
N ASN A 366 23.26 5.10 -2.78
CA ASN A 366 24.54 5.47 -3.39
C ASN A 366 25.14 4.33 -4.23
N GLU A 367 26.34 4.53 -4.78
CA GLU A 367 27.08 3.54 -5.57
C GLU A 367 27.41 2.24 -4.82
N SER A 368 27.37 2.25 -3.49
CA SER A 368 27.59 1.08 -2.63
C SER A 368 26.27 0.47 -2.13
N HIS A 369 25.13 0.91 -2.66
CA HIS A 369 23.78 0.53 -2.21
C HIS A 369 23.47 0.91 -0.76
N GLU A 370 24.13 1.95 -0.25
CA GLU A 370 23.88 2.51 1.07
C GLU A 370 23.08 3.82 0.97
N THR A 371 22.21 4.07 1.94
CA THR A 371 21.39 5.30 2.00
C THR A 371 21.97 6.39 2.91
N GLY A 372 22.96 6.05 3.75
CA GLY A 372 23.48 6.94 4.79
C GLY A 372 22.52 7.14 5.98
N LEU A 373 21.47 6.33 6.12
CA LEU A 373 20.50 6.43 7.22
C LEU A 373 21.15 6.27 8.61
N GLU A 374 22.08 5.32 8.75
CA GLU A 374 22.71 4.99 10.04
C GLU A 374 23.40 6.17 10.70
N SER A 375 24.06 7.03 9.91
CA SER A 375 24.79 8.19 10.44
C SER A 375 23.87 9.31 10.93
N VAL A 376 22.61 9.33 10.50
CA VAL A 376 21.67 10.44 10.75
C VAL A 376 20.48 10.08 11.63
N ILE A 377 20.06 8.80 11.66
CA ILE A 377 18.79 8.39 12.27
C ILE A 377 18.69 8.77 13.76
N SER A 378 19.78 8.60 14.51
CA SER A 378 19.86 8.97 15.93
C SER A 378 19.85 10.49 16.16
N LYS A 379 20.24 11.30 15.16
CA LYS A 379 20.21 12.77 15.23
C LYS A 379 18.79 13.29 15.09
N VAL A 380 18.01 12.74 14.15
CA VAL A 380 16.68 13.28 13.74
C VAL A 380 15.48 12.61 14.39
N SER A 381 15.64 11.40 14.94
CA SER A 381 14.51 10.60 15.40
C SER A 381 14.72 9.99 16.79
N ASN A 382 13.61 9.63 17.44
CA ASN A 382 13.54 8.83 18.64
C ASN A 382 12.99 7.45 18.28
N PHE A 383 13.70 6.39 18.67
CA PHE A 383 13.25 5.02 18.46
C PHE A 383 12.24 4.61 19.53
N LYS A 384 11.04 4.24 19.09
CA LYS A 384 9.99 3.67 19.92
C LYS A 384 10.01 2.17 19.74
N LYS A 385 10.38 1.48 20.83
CA LYS A 385 10.44 0.01 20.84
C LYS A 385 9.09 -0.59 20.43
N PRO A 386 9.10 -1.69 19.67
CA PRO A 386 7.88 -2.38 19.30
C PRO A 386 7.06 -2.76 20.53
N GLY A 387 5.73 -2.63 20.43
CA GLY A 387 4.82 -3.35 21.32
C GLY A 387 4.88 -4.85 21.07
N VAL A 388 4.08 -5.63 21.81
CA VAL A 388 4.11 -7.12 21.78
C VAL A 388 4.01 -7.70 20.36
N SER A 389 3.34 -7.02 19.43
CA SER A 389 3.07 -7.50 18.05
C SER A 389 3.56 -6.57 16.92
N GLY A 390 4.42 -5.60 17.20
CA GLY A 390 4.80 -4.52 16.26
C GLY A 390 6.27 -4.54 15.82
N HIS A 391 6.61 -3.66 14.87
CA HIS A 391 8.00 -3.30 14.55
C HIS A 391 8.40 -2.04 15.32
N GLY A 392 9.70 -1.86 15.57
CA GLY A 392 10.18 -0.62 16.15
C GLY A 392 9.94 0.55 15.18
N LEU A 393 9.39 1.65 15.69
CA LEU A 393 9.06 2.82 14.88
C LEU A 393 9.92 4.01 15.29
N TYR A 394 10.39 4.75 14.31
CA TYR A 394 11.07 6.02 14.50
C TYR A 394 10.05 7.15 14.45
N GLU A 395 10.11 8.04 15.45
CA GLU A 395 9.32 9.27 15.50
C GLU A 395 10.28 10.48 15.43
N VAL A 396 9.93 11.51 14.67
CA VAL A 396 10.77 12.71 14.54
C VAL A 396 10.97 13.42 15.88
N LYS A 397 12.19 13.91 16.15
CA LYS A 397 12.48 14.70 17.34
C LYS A 397 11.80 16.05 17.28
N LYS A 398 11.37 16.55 18.45
CA LYS A 398 10.71 17.86 18.55
C LYS A 398 11.61 19.01 18.10
N GLU A 399 12.92 18.89 18.32
CA GLU A 399 13.91 19.89 17.88
C GLU A 399 13.98 20.05 16.35
N CYS A 400 13.71 18.98 15.59
CA CYS A 400 13.79 18.98 14.12
C CYS A 400 12.50 19.46 13.43
N LEU A 401 11.39 19.56 14.16
CA LEU A 401 10.09 19.99 13.61
C LEU A 401 10.06 21.39 12.97
N PRO A 402 10.85 22.39 13.42
CA PRO A 402 10.95 23.67 12.74
C PRO A 402 11.50 23.59 11.31
N GLU A 403 12.18 22.51 10.94
CA GLU A 403 12.74 22.30 9.60
C GLU A 403 11.71 21.77 8.58
N PHE A 404 10.54 21.33 9.04
CA PHE A 404 9.47 20.82 8.20
C PHE A 404 9.05 21.84 7.13
N ASN A 405 9.21 21.47 5.86
CA ASN A 405 8.66 22.20 4.73
C ASN A 405 7.31 21.58 4.32
N PRO A 406 6.18 22.32 4.39
CA PRO A 406 4.90 21.82 3.88
C PRO A 406 4.95 21.49 2.39
N PHE A 407 5.79 22.18 1.61
CA PHE A 407 5.94 21.97 0.16
C PHE A 407 7.24 21.23 -0.18
N PHE A 408 7.63 20.26 0.66
CA PHE A 408 8.79 19.43 0.37
C PHE A 408 8.64 18.73 -0.98
N TYR A 409 9.61 18.95 -1.86
CA TYR A 409 9.48 18.69 -3.29
C TYR A 409 9.48 17.20 -3.66
N HIS A 410 9.97 16.33 -2.77
CA HIS A 410 9.95 14.88 -2.93
C HIS A 410 8.68 14.19 -2.44
N TYR A 411 7.70 14.92 -1.88
CA TYR A 411 6.42 14.32 -1.57
C TYR A 411 5.61 14.05 -2.83
N SER A 412 5.05 12.84 -2.89
CA SER A 412 3.92 12.57 -3.77
C SER A 412 2.69 13.38 -3.32
N LYS A 413 1.70 13.53 -4.21
CA LYS A 413 0.45 14.26 -3.89
C LYS A 413 -0.24 13.71 -2.64
N SER A 414 -0.22 12.40 -2.44
CA SER A 414 -0.82 11.75 -1.28
C SER A 414 0.00 11.98 -0.01
N GLN A 415 1.33 11.92 -0.09
CA GLN A 415 2.23 12.20 1.02
C GLN A 415 2.13 13.64 1.50
N HIS A 416 2.04 14.61 0.58
CA HIS A 416 1.88 16.03 0.92
C HIS A 416 0.61 16.26 1.76
N SER A 417 -0.53 15.68 1.34
CA SER A 417 -1.79 15.78 2.08
C SER A 417 -1.69 15.15 3.48
N LYS A 418 -1.14 13.93 3.56
CA LYS A 418 -0.93 13.23 4.83
C LYS A 418 -0.02 13.99 5.80
N ALA A 419 1.11 14.51 5.31
CA ALA A 419 2.04 15.28 6.12
C ALA A 419 1.39 16.58 6.62
N GLU A 420 0.72 17.33 5.75
CA GLU A 420 0.01 18.55 6.13
C GLU A 420 -1.02 18.30 7.24
N ASP A 421 -1.85 17.27 7.09
CA ASP A 421 -2.87 16.90 8.08
C ASP A 421 -2.24 16.45 9.41
N SER A 422 -1.20 15.62 9.35
CA SER A 422 -0.45 15.14 10.52
C SER A 422 0.11 16.31 11.34
N GLN A 423 0.74 17.27 10.67
CA GLN A 423 1.35 18.44 11.31
C GLN A 423 0.31 19.42 11.88
N LYS A 424 -0.82 19.64 11.17
CA LYS A 424 -1.94 20.45 11.69
C LYS A 424 -2.58 19.81 12.92
N LYS A 425 -2.83 18.49 12.90
CA LYS A 425 -3.38 17.73 14.04
C LYS A 425 -2.47 17.82 15.26
N ARG A 426 -1.15 17.67 15.09
CA ARG A 426 -0.19 17.84 16.20
C ARG A 426 -0.26 19.26 16.79
N ARG A 427 -0.18 20.30 15.96
CA ARG A 427 -0.22 21.70 16.43
C ARG A 427 -1.50 22.02 17.20
N ALA A 428 -2.64 21.48 16.76
CA ALA A 428 -3.91 21.60 17.46
C ALA A 428 -3.90 20.90 18.83
N GLN A 429 -3.31 19.71 18.93
CA GLN A 429 -3.14 18.98 20.20
C GLN A 429 -2.21 19.74 21.17
N GLU A 430 -1.20 20.43 20.66
CA GLU A 430 -0.27 21.26 21.44
C GLU A 430 -0.88 22.63 21.84
N GLY A 431 -2.10 22.96 21.39
CA GLY A 431 -2.75 24.24 21.67
C GLY A 431 -2.11 25.43 20.95
N THR A 432 -1.40 25.18 19.85
CA THR A 432 -0.74 26.21 19.01
C THR A 432 -1.56 26.53 17.76
N ASP A 433 -1.23 27.61 17.05
CA ASP A 433 -1.87 27.94 15.77
C ASP A 433 -1.57 26.88 14.70
N GLN A 434 -2.50 26.71 13.75
CA GLN A 434 -2.38 25.70 12.70
C GLN A 434 -1.53 26.16 11.50
N ALA A 435 -0.83 27.31 11.58
CA ALA A 435 -0.04 27.82 10.47
C ALA A 435 1.20 26.94 10.21
N LEU A 436 1.25 26.36 9.01
CA LEU A 436 2.43 25.67 8.49
C LEU A 436 3.36 26.70 7.83
N ARG A 437 4.32 27.19 8.61
CA ARG A 437 5.22 28.29 8.23
C ARG A 437 6.35 27.75 7.34
N PRO A 438 6.85 28.55 6.36
CA PRO A 438 8.07 28.22 5.64
C PRO A 438 9.25 28.06 6.61
N PRO A 439 10.08 27.02 6.47
CA PRO A 439 11.33 26.91 7.21
C PRO A 439 12.33 27.97 6.74
N VAL A 440 13.33 28.28 7.56
CA VAL A 440 14.46 29.14 7.16
C VAL A 440 15.47 28.25 6.42
N PRO A 441 15.65 28.41 5.09
CA PRO A 441 16.59 27.57 4.35
C PRO A 441 18.03 28.06 4.58
N PRO A 442 19.04 27.19 4.35
CA PRO A 442 20.46 27.59 4.36
C PRO A 442 20.75 28.77 3.42
N ALA A 443 21.82 29.52 3.68
CA ALA A 443 22.24 30.56 2.74
C ALA A 443 22.73 29.93 1.42
N PHE A 444 22.39 30.52 0.28
CA PHE A 444 23.00 30.14 -0.99
C PHE A 444 24.50 30.40 -0.95
N CYS A 445 25.28 29.56 -1.63
CA CYS A 445 26.67 29.89 -1.92
C CYS A 445 26.73 31.11 -2.88
N PRO A 446 27.89 31.79 -3.01
CA PRO A 446 28.00 33.00 -3.82
C PRO A 446 27.50 32.84 -5.27
N ALA A 447 27.74 31.68 -5.89
CA ALA A 447 27.35 31.39 -7.27
C ALA A 447 25.83 31.40 -7.49
N PHE A 448 25.03 31.07 -6.47
CA PHE A 448 23.56 30.98 -6.50
C PHE A 448 22.86 32.10 -5.71
N SER A 449 23.61 32.99 -5.05
CA SER A 449 23.07 34.05 -4.20
C SER A 449 22.02 34.95 -4.87
N SER A 450 22.11 35.15 -6.18
CA SER A 450 21.17 35.95 -6.98
C SER A 450 19.78 35.33 -7.13
N VAL A 451 19.61 34.03 -6.91
CA VAL A 451 18.30 33.34 -7.02
C VAL A 451 17.25 33.99 -6.12
N VAL A 452 17.65 34.48 -4.94
CA VAL A 452 16.73 35.17 -4.00
C VAL A 452 16.09 36.41 -4.62
N ARG A 453 16.73 37.05 -5.61
CA ARG A 453 16.19 38.25 -6.28
C ARG A 453 14.87 37.98 -6.99
N LEU A 454 14.58 36.73 -7.36
CA LEU A 454 13.26 36.31 -7.87
C LEU A 454 12.12 36.70 -6.93
N LEU A 455 12.32 36.66 -5.60
CA LEU A 455 11.31 37.04 -4.61
C LEU A 455 11.05 38.55 -4.53
N SER A 456 11.81 39.37 -5.26
CA SER A 456 11.74 40.83 -5.20
C SER A 456 11.58 41.50 -6.57
N CYS A 457 11.44 40.74 -7.66
CA CYS A 457 11.30 41.29 -9.00
C CYS A 457 9.86 41.71 -9.32
N ASP A 458 9.68 42.56 -10.34
CA ASP A 458 8.39 43.16 -10.68
C ASP A 458 7.37 42.11 -11.14
N ILE A 459 7.83 41.13 -11.91
CA ILE A 459 6.99 40.02 -12.40
C ILE A 459 6.49 39.15 -11.24
N PHE A 460 7.32 38.88 -10.23
CA PHE A 460 6.91 38.12 -9.04
C PHE A 460 5.82 38.83 -8.26
N VAL A 461 6.00 40.13 -7.97
CA VAL A 461 5.00 40.94 -7.27
C VAL A 461 3.71 41.02 -8.10
N HIS A 462 3.81 41.11 -9.43
CA HIS A 462 2.65 41.05 -10.33
C HIS A 462 1.91 39.71 -10.26
N ILE A 463 2.62 38.58 -10.28
CA ILE A 463 2.04 37.24 -10.12
C ILE A 463 1.27 37.14 -8.80
N LEU A 464 1.91 37.47 -7.67
CA LEU A 464 1.27 37.43 -6.35
C LEU A 464 0.03 38.33 -6.28
N ARG A 465 0.12 39.55 -6.82
CA ARG A 465 -1.00 40.50 -6.87
C ARG A 465 -2.17 39.92 -7.67
N ARG A 466 -1.91 39.33 -8.84
CA ARG A 466 -2.97 38.74 -9.70
C ARG A 466 -3.65 37.55 -9.02
N VAL A 467 -2.91 36.65 -8.40
CA VAL A 467 -3.46 35.49 -7.66
C VAL A 467 -4.36 35.95 -6.52
N LEU A 468 -3.86 36.84 -5.65
CA LEU A 468 -4.65 37.36 -4.53
C LEU A 468 -5.83 38.22 -4.99
N GLN A 469 -5.71 38.95 -6.10
CA GLN A 469 -6.81 39.74 -6.65
C GLN A 469 -7.95 38.85 -7.16
N ARG A 470 -7.64 37.69 -7.76
CA ARG A 470 -8.66 36.71 -8.17
C ARG A 470 -9.40 36.13 -6.97
N ALA A 471 -8.66 35.69 -5.94
CA ALA A 471 -9.24 35.21 -4.68
C ALA A 471 -10.12 36.29 -4.01
N ALA A 472 -9.63 37.54 -3.95
CA ALA A 472 -10.34 38.65 -3.33
C ALA A 472 -11.61 39.11 -4.08
N LYS A 473 -11.84 38.65 -5.32
CA LYS A 473 -13.10 38.89 -6.06
C LYS A 473 -14.19 37.86 -5.74
N ASP A 474 -13.85 36.81 -4.98
CA ASP A 474 -14.75 35.76 -4.50
C ASP A 474 -15.57 35.07 -5.61
N ARG A 475 -14.90 34.80 -6.74
CA ARG A 475 -15.46 33.98 -7.83
C ARG A 475 -14.79 32.60 -7.80
N SER A 476 -15.49 31.61 -7.27
CA SER A 476 -14.96 30.25 -7.01
C SER A 476 -14.32 29.56 -8.23
N THR A 477 -14.68 29.94 -9.45
CA THR A 477 -14.10 29.37 -10.67
C THR A 477 -12.71 29.93 -11.04
N GLN A 478 -12.34 31.10 -10.53
CA GLN A 478 -11.14 31.84 -10.98
C GLN A 478 -9.88 31.61 -10.12
N TRP A 479 -9.98 30.80 -9.07
CA TRP A 479 -8.89 30.53 -8.14
C TRP A 479 -9.14 29.23 -7.37
N THR A 480 -8.10 28.68 -6.76
CA THR A 480 -8.18 27.51 -5.87
C THR A 480 -7.45 27.78 -4.56
N GLU A 481 -7.82 27.06 -3.50
CA GLU A 481 -7.18 27.19 -2.18
C GLU A 481 -5.67 26.95 -2.25
N ALA A 482 -5.23 25.93 -2.99
CA ALA A 482 -3.82 25.63 -3.21
C ALA A 482 -3.04 26.79 -3.86
N MET A 483 -3.62 27.55 -4.80
CA MET A 483 -2.98 28.74 -5.38
C MET A 483 -2.70 29.79 -4.30
N VAL A 484 -3.68 30.03 -3.42
CA VAL A 484 -3.55 31.01 -2.33
C VAL A 484 -2.54 30.50 -1.31
N GLN A 485 -2.60 29.23 -0.91
CA GLN A 485 -1.67 28.62 0.03
C GLN A 485 -0.21 28.73 -0.45
N ARG A 486 0.08 28.39 -1.71
CA ARG A 486 1.42 28.50 -2.32
C ARG A 486 1.87 29.97 -2.42
N ALA A 487 0.96 30.90 -2.76
CA ALA A 487 1.26 32.33 -2.77
C ALA A 487 1.56 32.88 -1.36
N LEU A 488 0.82 32.45 -0.33
CA LEU A 488 1.09 32.81 1.07
C LEU A 488 2.46 32.30 1.54
N HIS A 489 2.83 31.08 1.15
CA HIS A 489 4.14 30.52 1.45
C HIS A 489 5.27 31.35 0.83
N LEU A 490 5.18 31.69 -0.46
CA LEU A 490 6.15 32.54 -1.16
C LEU A 490 6.28 33.94 -0.54
N ILE A 491 5.17 34.55 -0.13
CA ILE A 491 5.18 35.84 0.60
C ILE A 491 5.89 35.70 1.95
N GLY A 492 5.59 34.62 2.69
CA GLY A 492 6.25 34.29 3.95
C GLY A 492 7.76 34.13 3.78
N GLN A 493 8.18 33.39 2.75
CA GLN A 493 9.58 33.16 2.42
C GLN A 493 10.30 34.45 2.04
N ALA A 494 9.69 35.30 1.21
CA ALA A 494 10.24 36.61 0.85
C ALA A 494 10.46 37.54 2.06
N LEU A 495 9.51 37.57 3.00
CA LEU A 495 9.66 38.36 4.22
C LEU A 495 10.69 37.79 5.20
N LEU A 496 10.83 36.47 5.26
CA LEU A 496 11.88 35.82 6.07
C LEU A 496 13.27 36.11 5.50
N GLU A 497 13.42 36.08 4.17
CA GLU A 497 14.65 36.42 3.47
C GLU A 497 15.03 37.90 3.73
N GLU A 498 14.09 38.84 3.56
CA GLU A 498 14.30 40.27 3.85
C GLU A 498 14.70 40.50 5.32
N LYS A 499 14.00 39.83 6.24
CA LYS A 499 14.32 39.88 7.67
C LYS A 499 15.74 39.39 7.95
N SER A 500 16.14 38.25 7.37
CA SER A 500 17.46 37.67 7.59
C SER A 500 18.58 38.58 7.08
N GLN A 501 18.39 39.20 5.91
CA GLN A 501 19.37 40.12 5.33
C GLN A 501 19.49 41.43 6.14
N LEU A 502 18.36 41.96 6.62
CA LEU A 502 18.36 43.13 7.52
C LEU A 502 19.00 42.85 8.88
N GLU A 503 18.88 41.63 9.41
CA GLU A 503 19.52 41.22 10.67
C GLU A 503 21.04 41.01 10.51
N ALA A 504 21.49 40.63 9.32
CA ALA A 504 22.91 40.38 9.02
C ALA A 504 23.69 41.65 8.62
N ALA A 505 23.02 42.68 8.08
CA ALA A 505 23.68 43.90 7.62
C ALA A 505 24.07 44.81 8.80
N ALA A 506 25.37 44.80 9.15
CA ALA A 506 25.90 45.64 10.22
C ALA A 506 26.05 47.12 9.81
N ASP A 507 26.30 47.43 8.53
CA ASP A 507 26.55 48.80 8.03
C ASP A 507 26.25 49.02 6.51
N GLU A 508 25.61 48.05 5.82
CA GLU A 508 25.34 48.14 4.36
C GLU A 508 23.87 48.40 4.02
N GLU A 509 23.62 49.13 2.91
CA GLU A 509 22.29 49.25 2.31
C GLU A 509 21.82 47.88 1.81
N VAL A 510 20.88 47.25 2.53
CA VAL A 510 20.23 46.02 2.07
C VAL A 510 19.41 46.32 0.82
N ALA A 511 19.88 45.83 -0.33
CA ALA A 511 19.24 46.03 -1.63
C ALA A 511 17.94 45.22 -1.81
N PHE A 512 17.68 44.23 -0.97
CA PHE A 512 16.49 43.38 -1.04
C PHE A 512 15.28 44.06 -0.39
N ASP A 513 14.31 44.47 -1.21
CA ASP A 513 13.24 45.41 -0.84
C ASP A 513 11.81 44.88 -1.10
N PHE A 514 11.58 43.57 -0.94
CA PHE A 514 10.28 42.95 -1.22
C PHE A 514 9.12 43.66 -0.50
N SER A 515 9.26 43.99 0.78
CA SER A 515 8.20 44.67 1.54
C SER A 515 7.83 46.03 0.96
N VAL A 516 8.78 46.76 0.36
CA VAL A 516 8.55 48.05 -0.32
C VAL A 516 7.77 47.82 -1.60
N LYS A 517 8.26 46.93 -2.47
CA LYS A 517 7.59 46.64 -3.76
C LYS A 517 6.20 46.04 -3.58
N ALA A 518 5.99 45.21 -2.57
CA ALA A 518 4.69 44.64 -2.22
C ALA A 518 3.69 45.69 -1.67
N ARG A 519 4.18 46.83 -1.15
CA ARG A 519 3.35 48.00 -0.75
C ARG A 519 2.92 48.85 -1.94
N LEU A 520 3.70 48.91 -3.01
CA LEU A 520 3.39 49.70 -4.20
C LEU A 520 2.19 49.09 -4.95
N GLY A 521 1.10 49.86 -5.01
CA GLY A 521 -0.05 49.61 -5.89
C GLY A 521 0.08 50.45 -7.17
N SER A 522 -0.53 50.01 -8.27
CA SER A 522 -0.75 50.93 -9.40
C SER A 522 -1.96 51.83 -9.12
N GLU A 523 -2.11 52.94 -9.85
CA GLU A 523 -3.28 53.84 -9.72
C GLU A 523 -4.65 53.14 -9.83
N HIS A 524 -4.67 51.91 -10.37
CA HIS A 524 -5.87 51.09 -10.56
C HIS A 524 -5.84 49.72 -9.84
N SER A 525 -4.83 49.42 -9.00
CA SER A 525 -4.73 48.11 -8.34
C SER A 525 -4.25 48.19 -6.88
N LYS A 526 -4.92 47.43 -6.00
CA LYS A 526 -4.57 47.30 -4.58
C LYS A 526 -3.19 46.64 -4.42
N SER A 527 -2.48 47.00 -3.35
CA SER A 527 -1.19 46.39 -3.01
C SER A 527 -1.36 44.95 -2.50
N VAL A 528 -0.26 44.17 -2.50
CA VAL A 528 -0.27 42.76 -2.06
C VAL A 528 -0.78 42.65 -0.61
N PHE A 529 -0.29 43.51 0.29
CA PHE A 529 -0.72 43.51 1.69
C PHE A 529 -2.17 43.95 1.91
N GLN A 530 -2.69 44.85 1.07
CA GLN A 530 -4.11 45.23 1.10
C GLN A 530 -5.00 44.06 0.65
N LEU A 531 -4.57 43.31 -0.37
CA LEU A 531 -5.27 42.12 -0.84
C LEU A 531 -5.24 41.00 0.21
N LEU A 532 -4.09 40.77 0.88
CA LEU A 532 -3.99 39.81 1.99
C LEU A 532 -4.99 40.11 3.12
N THR A 533 -5.15 41.38 3.47
CA THR A 533 -6.11 41.80 4.50
C THR A 533 -7.55 41.50 4.10
N LYS A 534 -7.88 41.65 2.80
CA LYS A 534 -9.21 41.30 2.26
C LYS A 534 -9.41 39.78 2.18
N VAL A 535 -8.38 39.03 1.79
CA VAL A 535 -8.40 37.56 1.73
C VAL A 535 -8.63 36.96 3.12
N LYS A 536 -8.05 37.54 4.17
CA LYS A 536 -8.28 37.13 5.57
C LYS A 536 -9.75 37.13 5.99
N SER A 537 -10.58 38.00 5.41
CA SER A 537 -12.00 38.12 5.75
C SER A 537 -12.92 37.17 4.98
N LEU A 538 -12.39 36.32 4.09
CA LEU A 538 -13.18 35.40 3.28
C LEU A 538 -13.46 34.08 4.03
N PRO A 539 -14.72 33.64 4.16
CA PRO A 539 -15.06 32.36 4.81
C PRO A 539 -14.40 31.15 4.15
N ALA A 540 -14.28 31.15 2.81
CA ALA A 540 -13.67 30.06 2.04
C ALA A 540 -12.17 29.85 2.33
N LEU A 541 -11.52 30.77 3.05
CA LEU A 541 -10.08 30.74 3.37
C LEU A 541 -9.83 30.83 4.88
N GLU A 542 -10.82 30.47 5.70
CA GLU A 542 -10.72 30.49 7.16
C GLU A 542 -9.54 29.61 7.66
N GLY A 543 -9.32 28.46 7.02
CA GLY A 543 -8.21 27.55 7.32
C GLY A 543 -6.80 28.18 7.15
N HIS A 544 -6.68 29.30 6.42
CA HIS A 544 -5.42 30.02 6.24
C HIS A 544 -5.31 31.30 7.07
N SER A 545 -6.30 31.59 7.93
CA SER A 545 -6.33 32.82 8.73
C SER A 545 -5.09 32.99 9.62
N ASP A 546 -4.62 31.89 10.22
CA ASP A 546 -3.42 31.90 11.07
C ASP A 546 -2.14 32.17 10.28
N MET A 547 -2.02 31.61 9.07
CA MET A 547 -0.91 31.89 8.17
C MET A 547 -0.87 33.36 7.75
N VAL A 548 -2.03 33.96 7.44
CA VAL A 548 -2.12 35.39 7.11
C VAL A 548 -1.77 36.27 8.32
N LYS A 549 -2.22 35.91 9.53
CA LYS A 549 -1.83 36.63 10.77
C LYS A 549 -0.32 36.59 10.97
N TRP A 550 0.30 35.42 10.79
CA TRP A 550 1.75 35.25 10.90
C TRP A 550 2.50 36.09 9.87
N ILE A 551 2.11 36.08 8.59
CA ILE A 551 2.71 36.92 7.53
C ILE A 551 2.66 38.40 7.90
N LEU A 552 1.50 38.89 8.36
CA LEU A 552 1.34 40.28 8.77
C LEU A 552 2.20 40.63 10.01
N GLN A 553 2.45 39.67 10.89
CA GLN A 553 3.34 39.84 12.03
C GLN A 553 4.81 39.93 11.59
N VAL A 554 5.27 39.05 10.70
CA VAL A 554 6.63 39.10 10.14
C VAL A 554 6.85 40.41 9.39
N LYS A 555 5.88 40.83 8.58
CA LYS A 555 5.88 42.14 7.90
C LYS A 555 6.15 43.29 8.87
N ARG A 556 5.44 43.35 10.01
CA ARG A 556 5.65 44.40 11.02
C ARG A 556 7.06 44.37 11.63
N ARG A 557 7.65 43.18 11.79
CA ARG A 557 9.04 43.04 12.28
C ARG A 557 10.03 43.60 11.27
N VAL A 558 9.88 43.25 9.99
CA VAL A 558 10.70 43.82 8.90
C VAL A 558 10.58 45.34 8.87
N GLU A 559 9.35 45.88 8.92
CA GLU A 559 9.12 47.33 8.97
C GLU A 559 9.78 48.01 10.18
N LEU A 560 9.82 47.34 11.33
CA LEU A 560 10.52 47.83 12.52
C LEU A 560 12.04 47.87 12.33
N TYR A 561 12.63 46.81 11.78
CA TYR A 561 14.08 46.78 11.49
C TYR A 561 14.49 47.88 10.50
N MET A 562 13.71 48.08 9.43
CA MET A 562 13.94 49.18 8.48
C MET A 562 13.90 50.57 9.15
N CYS A 563 13.08 50.74 10.19
CA CYS A 563 12.96 52.00 10.94
C CYS A 563 14.10 52.21 11.96
N LEU A 564 14.74 51.13 12.43
CA LEU A 564 15.80 51.17 13.44
C LEU A 564 17.21 51.22 12.81
N ALA A 565 17.35 50.92 11.52
CA ALA A 565 18.64 50.95 10.81
C ALA A 565 19.24 52.39 10.77
N PRO A 566 20.53 52.58 11.11
CA PRO A 566 21.19 53.89 11.07
C PRO A 566 21.52 54.28 9.62
N GLY A 567 20.53 54.82 8.90
CA GLY A 567 20.70 55.25 7.50
C GLY A 567 19.40 55.49 6.73
N GLY A 568 18.30 55.78 7.44
CA GLY A 568 16.93 55.68 6.93
C GLY A 568 16.68 56.29 5.54
N TRP A 569 16.08 55.47 4.67
CA TRP A 569 15.35 55.93 3.49
C TRP A 569 14.29 56.96 3.92
N ARG A 570 14.43 58.20 3.45
CA ARG A 570 13.55 59.32 3.81
C ARG A 570 12.10 59.08 3.35
N ALA A 571 11.22 59.00 4.34
CA ALA A 571 9.85 59.53 4.41
C ALA A 571 8.91 59.40 3.18
N MET A 572 7.86 58.58 3.35
CA MET A 572 6.50 59.08 3.12
C MET A 572 5.47 58.36 4.01
N ASN A 573 4.67 59.17 4.70
CA ASN A 573 3.47 58.85 5.50
C ASN A 573 3.65 58.19 6.88
N ARG A 574 3.82 59.06 7.89
CA ARG A 574 3.48 58.80 9.30
C ARG A 574 1.96 58.65 9.49
N PRO A 575 1.48 57.62 10.22
CA PRO A 575 0.27 57.72 11.01
C PRO A 575 0.61 58.12 12.46
N LYS A 576 -0.31 58.87 13.09
CA LYS A 576 -0.20 59.47 14.43
C LYS A 576 0.02 58.45 15.55
N ALA A 577 0.79 58.87 16.54
CA ALA A 577 1.15 58.17 17.76
C ALA A 577 -0.05 57.82 18.68
N LEU A 578 0.09 56.74 19.45
CA LEU A 578 -0.61 56.52 20.73
C LEU A 578 0.44 56.12 21.81
N PRO A 579 0.24 56.46 23.10
CA PRO A 579 1.31 56.59 24.08
C PRO A 579 1.87 55.28 24.64
N SER A 580 3.16 55.33 24.93
CA SER A 580 3.89 54.41 25.80
C SER A 580 3.57 54.73 27.26
N SER A 581 3.09 53.73 28.01
CA SER A 581 3.33 53.67 29.45
C SER A 581 3.27 52.24 29.95
N LEU A 582 4.28 51.90 30.76
CA LEU A 582 4.34 50.85 31.79
C LEU A 582 5.09 49.56 31.42
N LEU A 583 6.40 49.62 31.65
CA LEU A 583 7.11 48.57 32.36
C LEU A 583 7.64 49.14 33.67
N SER A 584 7.16 48.62 34.81
CA SER A 584 8.04 48.32 35.94
C SER A 584 7.45 47.17 36.77
N PRO A 585 8.28 46.32 37.39
CA PRO A 585 7.87 45.10 38.06
C PRO A 585 7.76 45.31 39.58
N GLN A 586 6.65 44.89 40.20
CA GLN A 586 6.59 44.46 41.59
C GLN A 586 5.23 43.85 41.94
N VAL A 587 5.21 43.09 43.04
CA VAL A 587 4.11 42.27 43.61
C VAL A 587 4.06 40.82 43.09
N ALA A 588 5.13 40.10 43.40
CA ALA A 588 5.10 38.65 43.60
C ALA A 588 5.00 38.38 45.11
N GLN A 589 3.81 37.96 45.59
CA GLN A 589 3.69 36.96 46.67
C GLN A 589 2.26 36.53 47.02
N ASP A 590 1.19 37.16 46.51
CA ASP A 590 -0.19 36.70 46.78
C ASP A 590 -0.89 35.99 45.61
N LYS A 591 -0.25 35.89 44.43
CA LYS A 591 -0.84 35.24 43.24
C LYS A 591 -0.66 33.72 43.18
N ASP A 592 0.37 33.16 43.82
CA ASP A 592 0.70 31.73 43.73
C ASP A 592 -0.32 30.82 44.43
N LYS A 593 -1.04 31.33 45.44
CA LYS A 593 -2.07 30.56 46.15
C LYS A 593 -3.40 30.54 45.40
N ALA A 594 -3.71 31.60 44.64
CA ALA A 594 -4.89 31.68 43.79
C ALA A 594 -4.71 30.91 42.47
N GLU A 595 -3.50 30.92 41.89
CA GLU A 595 -3.22 30.22 40.63
C GLU A 595 -3.18 28.69 40.79
N ARG A 596 -2.68 28.18 41.92
CA ARG A 596 -2.76 26.74 42.25
C ARG A 596 -4.21 26.26 42.43
N LYS A 597 -5.09 27.09 43.01
CA LYS A 597 -6.52 26.79 43.14
C LYS A 597 -7.22 26.81 41.78
N ARG A 598 -6.88 27.78 40.92
CA ARG A 598 -7.43 27.90 39.55
C ARG A 598 -6.97 26.77 38.62
N LYS A 599 -5.72 26.30 38.74
CA LYS A 599 -5.20 25.13 38.01
C LYS A 599 -5.82 23.81 38.51
N ALA A 600 -6.09 23.68 39.82
CA ALA A 600 -6.80 22.52 40.37
C ALA A 600 -8.28 22.48 39.93
N ASP A 601 -8.96 23.62 39.92
CA ASP A 601 -10.35 23.75 39.47
C ASP A 601 -10.47 23.55 37.95
N ALA A 602 -9.52 24.05 37.16
CA ALA A 602 -9.46 23.80 35.71
C ALA A 602 -9.13 22.33 35.40
N ALA A 603 -8.28 21.66 36.18
CA ALA A 603 -8.02 20.22 36.03
C ALA A 603 -9.23 19.36 36.48
N LYS A 604 -10.03 19.83 37.43
CA LYS A 604 -11.30 19.20 37.81
C LYS A 604 -12.36 19.41 36.73
N LEU A 605 -12.44 20.59 36.13
CA LEU A 605 -13.32 20.91 35.00
C LEU A 605 -12.91 20.17 33.71
N HIS A 606 -11.61 19.98 33.48
CA HIS A 606 -11.07 19.21 32.36
C HIS A 606 -11.32 17.70 32.56
N ARG A 607 -11.15 17.16 33.78
CA ARG A 607 -11.55 15.79 34.11
C ARG A 607 -13.06 15.58 34.03
N GLN A 608 -13.87 16.56 34.42
CA GLN A 608 -15.32 16.55 34.22
C GLN A 608 -15.71 16.67 32.75
N LYS A 609 -15.00 17.47 31.95
CA LYS A 609 -15.21 17.54 30.49
C LYS A 609 -14.83 16.24 29.81
N ILE A 610 -13.72 15.61 30.15
CA ILE A 610 -13.33 14.30 29.61
C ILE A 610 -14.31 13.22 30.05
N MET A 611 -14.75 13.19 31.31
CA MET A 611 -15.81 12.26 31.74
C MET A 611 -17.15 12.56 31.07
N ALA A 612 -17.50 13.82 30.83
CA ALA A 612 -18.70 14.20 30.08
C ALA A 612 -18.56 13.89 28.59
N GLN A 613 -17.36 13.99 27.99
CA GLN A 613 -17.08 13.63 26.61
C GLN A 613 -17.08 12.11 26.45
N MET A 614 -16.50 11.34 27.37
CA MET A 614 -16.58 9.89 27.40
C MET A 614 -18.02 9.41 27.64
N SER A 615 -18.78 10.08 28.51
CA SER A 615 -20.20 9.77 28.75
C SER A 615 -21.11 10.19 27.60
N ALA A 616 -20.80 11.27 26.87
CA ALA A 616 -21.50 11.67 25.65
C ALA A 616 -21.10 10.80 24.45
N MET A 617 -19.84 10.35 24.38
CA MET A 617 -19.37 9.42 23.35
C MET A 617 -19.91 8.00 23.62
N GLN A 618 -20.06 7.58 24.87
CA GLN A 618 -20.82 6.38 25.25
C GLN A 618 -22.32 6.54 24.97
N ARG A 619 -22.95 7.68 25.24
CA ARG A 619 -24.36 7.89 24.90
C ARG A 619 -24.60 7.92 23.40
N ASN A 620 -23.74 8.59 22.63
CA ASN A 620 -23.79 8.56 21.18
C ASN A 620 -23.47 7.16 20.65
N PHE A 621 -22.59 6.40 21.28
CA PHE A 621 -22.32 5.00 20.95
C PHE A 621 -23.52 4.08 21.26
N ILE A 622 -24.22 4.29 22.38
CA ILE A 622 -25.45 3.56 22.75
C ILE A 622 -26.63 3.97 21.85
N GLU A 623 -26.76 5.24 21.46
CA GLU A 623 -27.80 5.70 20.53
C GLU A 623 -27.54 5.28 19.08
N SER A 624 -26.27 5.22 18.64
CA SER A 624 -25.92 4.71 17.30
C SER A 624 -25.95 3.18 17.23
N ASN A 625 -25.84 2.50 18.37
CA ASN A 625 -25.98 1.04 18.51
C ASN A 625 -27.26 0.66 19.29
N LYS A 626 -28.33 1.45 19.18
CA LYS A 626 -29.57 1.30 19.96
C LYS A 626 -30.20 -0.09 19.79
N MET A 627 -30.05 -0.69 18.60
CA MET A 627 -30.51 -2.03 18.27
C MET A 627 -29.72 -3.16 18.94
N LEU A 628 -28.51 -2.89 19.48
CA LEU A 628 -27.66 -3.89 20.14
C LEU A 628 -27.86 -3.92 21.66
N TYR A 629 -28.39 -2.86 22.28
CA TYR A 629 -28.55 -2.76 23.74
C TYR A 629 -29.99 -2.92 24.25
N ASP A 630 -31.00 -2.84 23.37
CA ASP A 630 -32.41 -3.09 23.75
C ASP A 630 -32.70 -4.56 24.15
N ASN A 631 -31.72 -5.46 24.05
CA ASN A 631 -31.86 -6.89 24.39
C ASN A 631 -31.10 -7.34 25.66
N MET A 632 -30.54 -6.43 26.46
CA MET A 632 -30.04 -6.80 27.80
C MET A 632 -31.16 -6.69 28.84
N PRO A 633 -31.46 -7.75 29.61
CA PRO A 633 -32.54 -7.73 30.57
C PRO A 633 -32.17 -6.86 31.79
N ASP A 634 -32.83 -5.71 31.93
CA ASP A 634 -32.80 -4.95 33.18
C ASP A 634 -33.61 -5.70 34.25
N SER A 635 -32.90 -6.12 35.30
CA SER A 635 -33.44 -6.58 36.56
C SER A 635 -34.14 -5.42 37.27
N SER A 636 -35.41 -5.18 36.96
CA SER A 636 -36.34 -4.55 37.90
C SER A 636 -37.75 -5.06 37.69
N SER A 637 -38.27 -5.64 38.76
CA SER A 637 -39.58 -6.25 38.89
C SER A 637 -40.73 -5.27 38.65
N SER A 638 -41.55 -5.52 37.64
CA SER A 638 -42.98 -5.20 37.67
C SER A 638 -43.75 -6.12 36.73
N HIS A 639 -44.48 -7.07 37.30
CA HIS A 639 -45.39 -7.96 36.58
C HIS A 639 -46.48 -7.18 35.82
N PRO A 640 -46.75 -7.54 34.55
CA PRO A 640 -48.09 -7.44 33.98
C PRO A 640 -48.74 -8.83 33.95
N GLY A 641 -50.04 -8.89 34.26
CA GLY A 641 -50.81 -10.12 34.43
C GLY A 641 -50.96 -11.01 33.18
N PRO A 642 -51.61 -12.18 33.32
CA PRO A 642 -51.58 -13.24 32.32
C PRO A 642 -52.47 -12.89 31.12
N ALA A 643 -51.85 -12.70 29.95
CA ALA A 643 -52.54 -12.76 28.67
C ALA A 643 -52.33 -14.17 28.08
N GLN A 644 -53.43 -14.88 27.81
CA GLN A 644 -53.46 -16.22 27.19
C GLN A 644 -52.62 -16.24 25.90
N ARG A 645 -51.50 -16.97 25.89
CA ARG A 645 -50.77 -17.33 24.66
C ARG A 645 -51.39 -18.59 24.06
N GLU A 646 -51.77 -18.53 22.78
CA GLU A 646 -52.23 -19.70 22.03
C GLU A 646 -51.14 -20.77 21.91
N ARG A 647 -51.54 -22.03 22.01
CA ARG A 647 -50.68 -23.24 22.04
C ARG A 647 -49.96 -23.43 20.71
N CYS A 648 -48.63 -23.58 20.71
CA CYS A 648 -47.81 -23.75 19.51
C CYS A 648 -47.07 -25.11 19.56
N VAL A 649 -47.20 -25.92 18.52
CA VAL A 649 -46.52 -27.23 18.37
C VAL A 649 -45.40 -27.07 17.33
N ALA A 650 -44.20 -27.64 17.55
CA ALA A 650 -43.04 -27.41 16.67
C ALA A 650 -42.83 -28.45 15.58
N LEU A 651 -43.36 -29.67 15.75
CA LEU A 651 -43.12 -30.81 14.86
C LEU A 651 -44.40 -31.64 14.69
N GLY A 652 -44.52 -32.34 13.56
CA GLY A 652 -45.67 -33.17 13.23
C GLY A 652 -46.84 -32.42 12.57
N PRO A 653 -47.95 -33.11 12.26
CA PRO A 653 -49.04 -32.57 11.44
C PRO A 653 -49.77 -31.36 12.05
N GLN A 654 -49.61 -31.11 13.36
CA GLN A 654 -50.25 -30.02 14.11
C GLN A 654 -49.31 -28.83 14.37
N ARG A 655 -48.18 -28.73 13.65
CA ARG A 655 -47.18 -27.66 13.83
C ARG A 655 -47.80 -26.26 13.67
N GLY A 656 -47.54 -25.36 14.61
CA GLY A 656 -47.96 -23.95 14.59
C GLY A 656 -47.16 -23.10 13.60
N SER A 657 -47.73 -21.98 13.17
CA SER A 657 -47.12 -21.11 12.15
C SER A 657 -45.90 -20.35 12.68
N THR A 658 -44.76 -20.49 12.00
CA THR A 658 -43.57 -19.65 12.22
C THR A 658 -43.73 -18.31 11.50
N PRO A 659 -43.57 -17.15 12.17
CA PRO A 659 -43.52 -15.88 11.48
C PRO A 659 -42.24 -15.82 10.62
N ALA A 660 -42.38 -15.48 9.34
CA ALA A 660 -41.24 -15.33 8.43
C ALA A 660 -40.43 -14.09 8.83
N GLN A 661 -39.17 -14.26 9.21
CA GLN A 661 -38.23 -13.14 9.28
C GLN A 661 -37.94 -12.69 7.85
N ARG A 662 -38.25 -11.42 7.56
CA ARG A 662 -37.95 -10.80 6.27
C ARG A 662 -36.47 -10.47 6.24
N GLU A 663 -35.71 -11.22 5.45
CA GLU A 663 -34.27 -11.01 5.28
C GLU A 663 -34.05 -10.19 3.99
N VAL A 664 -33.47 -9.01 4.12
CA VAL A 664 -33.18 -8.11 2.98
C VAL A 664 -31.68 -8.15 2.72
N LEU A 665 -31.28 -8.46 1.48
CA LEU A 665 -29.89 -8.60 1.06
C LEU A 665 -29.58 -7.61 -0.07
N THR A 666 -28.39 -7.03 -0.06
CA THR A 666 -27.94 -6.07 -1.07
C THR A 666 -27.10 -6.76 -2.14
N CYS A 667 -27.43 -6.53 -3.42
CA CYS A 667 -26.65 -7.02 -4.55
C CYS A 667 -25.38 -6.16 -4.73
N ILE A 668 -24.19 -6.75 -4.69
CA ILE A 668 -22.92 -6.01 -4.82
C ILE A 668 -22.72 -5.33 -6.19
N LEU A 669 -23.34 -5.86 -7.25
CA LEU A 669 -23.12 -5.38 -8.61
C LEU A 669 -24.00 -4.16 -8.96
N CYS A 670 -25.29 -4.19 -8.62
CA CYS A 670 -26.20 -3.08 -8.88
C CYS A 670 -26.50 -2.21 -7.63
N GLN A 671 -26.03 -2.63 -6.45
CA GLN A 671 -26.28 -1.97 -5.16
C GLN A 671 -27.76 -1.89 -4.76
N GLU A 672 -28.62 -2.70 -5.38
CA GLU A 672 -30.04 -2.79 -5.05
C GLU A 672 -30.27 -3.74 -3.86
N GLU A 673 -31.09 -3.31 -2.91
CA GLU A 673 -31.55 -4.12 -1.79
C GLU A 673 -32.80 -4.92 -2.19
N GLN A 674 -32.79 -6.23 -1.93
CA GLN A 674 -33.92 -7.11 -2.22
C GLN A 674 -34.27 -7.97 -1.01
N GLU A 675 -35.56 -8.03 -0.69
CA GLU A 675 -36.09 -9.01 0.25
C GLU A 675 -36.01 -10.43 -0.36
N VAL A 676 -35.44 -11.37 0.39
CA VAL A 676 -35.33 -12.77 -0.01
C VAL A 676 -36.70 -13.43 0.15
N ALA A 677 -37.41 -13.53 -0.96
CA ALA A 677 -38.68 -14.23 -1.04
C ALA A 677 -38.67 -15.27 -2.17
N ALA A 678 -39.48 -16.33 -2.05
CA ALA A 678 -39.54 -17.41 -3.04
C ALA A 678 -39.90 -16.92 -4.47
N LEU A 679 -40.60 -15.80 -4.60
CA LEU A 679 -40.99 -15.18 -5.87
C LEU A 679 -40.07 -14.02 -6.31
N SER A 680 -39.05 -13.69 -5.51
CA SER A 680 -38.09 -12.60 -5.79
C SER A 680 -36.98 -13.06 -6.74
N GLN A 681 -36.17 -12.13 -7.25
CA GLN A 681 -35.09 -12.45 -8.18
C GLN A 681 -34.03 -13.32 -7.49
N ALA A 682 -33.54 -14.35 -8.19
CA ALA A 682 -32.57 -15.27 -7.64
C ALA A 682 -31.26 -14.55 -7.26
N MET A 683 -30.83 -14.75 -6.02
CA MET A 683 -29.57 -14.24 -5.48
C MET A 683 -28.55 -15.39 -5.44
N VAL A 684 -27.31 -15.11 -5.85
CA VAL A 684 -26.21 -16.07 -5.94
C VAL A 684 -24.98 -15.56 -5.21
N LEU A 685 -24.14 -16.50 -4.79
CA LEU A 685 -22.86 -16.27 -4.13
C LEU A 685 -21.79 -17.11 -4.83
N THR A 686 -20.60 -16.54 -5.03
CA THR A 686 -19.49 -17.29 -5.59
C THR A 686 -18.72 -18.01 -4.48
N ALA A 687 -18.41 -19.28 -4.71
CA ALA A 687 -17.59 -20.09 -3.82
C ALA A 687 -16.36 -20.64 -4.57
N CYS A 688 -15.18 -20.47 -3.98
CA CYS A 688 -13.94 -21.09 -4.40
C CYS A 688 -13.83 -22.49 -3.78
N VAL A 689 -13.73 -23.51 -4.63
CA VAL A 689 -13.53 -24.90 -4.22
C VAL A 689 -12.09 -25.31 -4.51
N GLN A 690 -11.38 -25.77 -3.50
CA GLN A 690 -9.98 -26.20 -3.63
C GLN A 690 -9.68 -27.48 -2.84
N ARG A 691 -8.61 -28.17 -3.25
CA ARG A 691 -8.10 -29.36 -2.58
C ARG A 691 -7.32 -28.97 -1.32
N SER A 692 -7.43 -29.77 -0.26
CA SER A 692 -6.85 -29.50 1.07
C SER A 692 -6.05 -30.68 1.60
N THR A 693 -4.86 -30.41 2.13
CA THR A 693 -4.05 -31.39 2.87
C THR A 693 -3.94 -31.06 4.36
N VAL A 694 -4.65 -30.05 4.88
CA VAL A 694 -4.56 -29.60 6.29
C VAL A 694 -4.98 -30.70 7.28
N LEU A 695 -5.92 -31.57 6.87
CA LEU A 695 -6.42 -32.68 7.70
C LEU A 695 -5.91 -34.06 7.24
N THR A 696 -4.99 -34.11 6.27
CA THR A 696 -4.43 -35.38 5.77
C THR A 696 -3.45 -35.97 6.77
N GLN A 697 -3.55 -37.26 7.09
CA GLN A 697 -2.52 -37.96 7.88
C GLN A 697 -1.58 -38.80 7.01
N CYS A 698 -1.79 -38.80 5.70
CA CYS A 698 -1.04 -39.58 4.71
C CYS A 698 -0.35 -38.65 3.71
N ARG A 699 0.61 -37.83 4.18
CA ARG A 699 1.35 -36.88 3.32
C ARG A 699 2.18 -37.63 2.25
N GLY A 700 2.17 -37.13 1.01
CA GLY A 700 3.02 -37.64 -0.08
C GLY A 700 2.52 -38.90 -0.80
N LYS A 701 1.31 -39.40 -0.50
CA LYS A 701 0.68 -40.45 -1.33
C LYS A 701 -0.05 -39.83 -2.53
N ALA A 702 0.17 -40.38 -3.72
CA ALA A 702 -0.60 -40.00 -4.90
C ALA A 702 -2.06 -40.48 -4.78
N LEU A 703 -3.02 -39.67 -5.25
CA LEU A 703 -4.39 -40.13 -5.42
C LEU A 703 -4.39 -41.27 -6.44
N ALA A 704 -4.85 -42.46 -6.04
CA ALA A 704 -5.19 -43.49 -7.00
C ALA A 704 -6.37 -42.96 -7.87
N PRO A 705 -6.34 -43.15 -9.20
CA PRO A 705 -7.46 -42.81 -10.07
C PRO A 705 -8.58 -43.84 -9.86
N SER A 706 -9.25 -43.78 -8.71
CA SER A 706 -10.45 -44.56 -8.44
C SER A 706 -11.67 -43.65 -8.57
N ASN A 707 -12.57 -43.98 -9.49
CA ASN A 707 -13.87 -43.35 -9.71
C ASN A 707 -14.86 -43.60 -8.54
N SER A 708 -14.43 -43.36 -7.29
CA SER A 708 -15.32 -43.48 -6.14
C SER A 708 -15.95 -42.12 -5.85
N LEU A 709 -17.28 -42.07 -5.91
CA LEU A 709 -18.13 -40.92 -5.51
C LEU A 709 -17.98 -40.54 -4.01
N PHE A 710 -17.20 -41.29 -3.24
CA PHE A 710 -16.94 -41.08 -1.83
C PHE A 710 -15.52 -40.56 -1.63
N MET A 711 -15.37 -39.55 -0.76
CA MET A 711 -14.04 -39.11 -0.31
C MET A 711 -13.36 -40.27 0.43
N SER A 712 -12.12 -40.60 0.03
CA SER A 712 -11.40 -41.74 0.60
C SER A 712 -11.38 -41.64 2.13
N PRO A 713 -11.66 -42.74 2.86
CA PRO A 713 -11.56 -42.76 4.33
C PRO A 713 -10.18 -42.35 4.82
N GLU A 714 -9.12 -42.47 4.01
CA GLU A 714 -7.77 -42.03 4.38
C GLU A 714 -7.63 -40.50 4.41
N LEU A 715 -8.53 -39.74 3.76
CA LEU A 715 -8.46 -38.29 3.57
C LEU A 715 -7.11 -37.82 3.02
N VAL A 716 -6.55 -38.55 2.04
CA VAL A 716 -5.27 -38.19 1.39
C VAL A 716 -5.31 -36.73 0.92
N VAL A 717 -6.44 -36.31 0.33
CA VAL A 717 -6.79 -34.93 0.00
C VAL A 717 -8.28 -34.72 0.35
N GLY A 718 -8.59 -33.63 1.04
CA GLY A 718 -9.95 -33.18 1.34
C GLY A 718 -10.41 -32.01 0.46
N THR A 719 -11.67 -31.59 0.60
CA THR A 719 -12.23 -30.43 -0.12
C THR A 719 -12.41 -29.26 0.83
N HIS A 720 -11.92 -28.09 0.45
CA HIS A 720 -12.16 -26.82 1.13
C HIS A 720 -12.99 -25.91 0.21
N THR A 721 -14.03 -25.29 0.77
CA THR A 721 -14.88 -24.32 0.06
C THR A 721 -14.87 -22.98 0.81
N GLY A 722 -14.36 -21.93 0.17
CA GLY A 722 -14.40 -20.56 0.68
C GLY A 722 -15.30 -19.67 -0.18
N SER A 723 -15.87 -18.61 0.37
CA SER A 723 -16.67 -17.64 -0.40
C SER A 723 -16.42 -16.24 0.13
N CYS A 724 -16.42 -15.23 -0.75
CA CYS A 724 -16.19 -13.85 -0.34
C CYS A 724 -17.40 -13.19 0.36
N GLY A 725 -18.52 -13.89 0.53
CA GLY A 725 -19.71 -13.39 1.24
C GLY A 725 -20.55 -12.36 0.47
N HIS A 726 -20.09 -11.90 -0.70
CA HIS A 726 -20.82 -10.96 -1.54
C HIS A 726 -21.93 -11.64 -2.34
N ILE A 727 -23.17 -11.23 -2.08
CA ILE A 727 -24.36 -11.73 -2.76
C ILE A 727 -24.65 -10.85 -3.98
N MET A 728 -25.10 -11.46 -5.07
CA MET A 728 -25.45 -10.77 -6.30
C MET A 728 -26.69 -11.38 -6.94
N HIS A 729 -27.43 -10.60 -7.74
CA HIS A 729 -28.47 -11.19 -8.56
C HIS A 729 -27.85 -12.15 -9.59
N SER A 730 -28.50 -13.30 -9.81
CA SER A 730 -28.09 -14.25 -10.85
C SER A 730 -28.01 -13.61 -12.24
N SER A 731 -28.87 -12.64 -12.54
CA SER A 731 -28.86 -11.89 -13.81
C SER A 731 -27.71 -10.89 -13.90
N CYS A 732 -27.36 -10.21 -12.80
CA CYS A 732 -26.21 -9.32 -12.74
C CYS A 732 -24.89 -10.09 -12.93
N TRP A 733 -24.82 -11.31 -12.39
CA TRP A 733 -23.69 -12.22 -12.60
C TRP A 733 -23.56 -12.67 -14.07
N GLN A 734 -24.68 -12.95 -14.75
CA GLN A 734 -24.69 -13.45 -16.13
C GLN A 734 -24.42 -12.39 -17.22
N ASN A 735 -24.58 -11.09 -16.92
CA ASN A 735 -24.40 -10.00 -17.90
C ASN A 735 -23.34 -8.97 -17.42
N PRO A 736 -22.04 -9.25 -17.54
CA PRO A 736 -20.99 -8.29 -17.18
C PRO A 736 -20.71 -7.33 -18.34
N LEU A 737 -21.45 -6.23 -18.43
CA LEU A 737 -20.97 -5.06 -19.19
C LEU A 737 -19.95 -4.29 -18.33
N GLY A 738 -18.66 -4.59 -18.49
CA GLY A 738 -17.59 -3.60 -18.29
C GLY A 738 -16.76 -3.61 -16.99
N SER A 739 -16.36 -4.77 -16.44
CA SER A 739 -15.28 -4.83 -15.43
C SER A 739 -14.31 -6.00 -15.69
N PRO A 740 -12.96 -5.83 -15.62
CA PRO A 740 -11.99 -6.85 -16.05
C PRO A 740 -11.71 -7.99 -15.04
N VAL A 741 -12.35 -8.02 -13.86
CA VAL A 741 -11.83 -8.82 -12.72
C VAL A 741 -12.30 -10.29 -12.69
N CYS A 742 -13.17 -10.73 -13.60
CA CYS A 742 -13.75 -12.08 -13.53
C CYS A 742 -13.60 -12.87 -14.84
N LEU A 743 -12.38 -13.30 -15.14
CA LEU A 743 -12.12 -14.33 -16.16
C LEU A 743 -11.40 -15.52 -15.51
N TRP A 744 -12.19 -16.43 -14.94
CA TRP A 744 -11.74 -17.76 -14.54
C TRP A 744 -12.70 -18.79 -15.14
N HIS A 745 -12.26 -19.37 -16.26
CA HIS A 745 -12.75 -20.56 -16.97
C HIS A 745 -14.24 -20.93 -16.83
N SER A 746 -14.97 -20.67 -17.92
CA SER A 746 -16.33 -21.14 -18.23
C SER A 746 -16.41 -22.67 -18.31
N ALA A 747 -17.51 -23.24 -17.80
CA ALA A 747 -18.13 -24.43 -18.35
C ALA A 747 -19.58 -24.06 -18.72
N ASP A 748 -19.81 -23.89 -20.02
CA ASP A 748 -21.12 -23.62 -20.61
C ASP A 748 -22.12 -24.75 -20.39
N ALA A 749 -23.40 -24.38 -20.45
CA ALA A 749 -24.62 -25.18 -20.50
C ALA A 749 -25.36 -25.39 -19.17
N PHE A 750 -26.31 -24.48 -18.88
CA PHE A 750 -27.71 -24.83 -18.60
C PHE A 750 -28.62 -23.65 -18.93
N ASN A 751 -29.35 -23.78 -20.04
CA ASN A 751 -30.43 -22.89 -20.43
C ASN A 751 -31.75 -23.62 -20.10
N GLN A 752 -32.42 -23.22 -19.01
CA GLN A 752 -33.88 -23.22 -18.79
C GLN A 752 -34.17 -23.17 -17.29
N ARG A 753 -35.09 -22.29 -16.92
CA ARG A 753 -35.64 -22.15 -15.56
C ARG A 753 -36.44 -23.40 -15.21
N ASP A 754 -36.19 -23.96 -14.03
CA ASP A 754 -37.19 -24.29 -13.00
C ASP A 754 -36.43 -24.57 -11.69
N PHE A 755 -36.81 -23.91 -10.59
CA PHE A 755 -36.26 -24.23 -9.26
C PHE A 755 -36.89 -25.54 -8.78
N SER A 756 -36.14 -26.34 -8.02
CA SER A 756 -36.65 -27.57 -7.41
C SER A 756 -37.77 -27.25 -6.40
N ASP A 757 -38.96 -27.78 -6.62
CA ASP A 757 -40.16 -27.51 -5.82
C ASP A 757 -40.17 -28.29 -4.48
N SER A 758 -39.17 -29.15 -4.27
CA SER A 758 -39.04 -29.93 -3.03
C SER A 758 -37.60 -30.25 -2.63
N ILE A 759 -37.39 -30.47 -1.33
CA ILE A 759 -36.11 -30.92 -0.76
C ILE A 759 -35.62 -32.22 -1.41
N ALA A 760 -36.54 -33.13 -1.77
CA ALA A 760 -36.18 -34.37 -2.46
C ALA A 760 -35.56 -34.10 -3.84
N GLU A 761 -36.10 -33.13 -4.57
CA GLU A 761 -35.64 -32.74 -5.89
C GLU A 761 -34.33 -31.95 -5.81
N MET A 762 -34.16 -31.11 -4.77
CA MET A 762 -32.91 -30.42 -4.49
C MET A 762 -31.77 -31.39 -4.14
N LEU A 763 -32.06 -32.46 -3.39
CA LEU A 763 -31.12 -33.55 -3.08
C LEU A 763 -30.76 -34.35 -4.34
N VAL A 764 -31.71 -34.55 -5.26
CA VAL A 764 -31.46 -35.18 -6.55
C VAL A 764 -30.59 -34.29 -7.45
N VAL A 765 -30.86 -32.98 -7.54
CA VAL A 765 -30.04 -32.03 -8.31
C VAL A 765 -28.62 -31.96 -7.76
N CYS A 766 -28.47 -31.91 -6.43
CA CYS A 766 -27.16 -31.94 -5.76
C CYS A 766 -26.41 -33.25 -6.04
N ALA A 767 -27.06 -34.41 -5.87
CA ALA A 767 -26.46 -35.71 -6.19
C ALA A 767 -26.08 -35.85 -7.67
N THR A 768 -26.92 -35.34 -8.59
CA THR A 768 -26.68 -35.38 -10.04
C THR A 768 -25.55 -34.42 -10.46
N THR A 769 -25.40 -33.29 -9.78
CA THR A 769 -24.32 -32.31 -10.01
C THR A 769 -22.98 -32.85 -9.50
N VAL A 770 -22.98 -33.47 -8.32
CA VAL A 770 -21.82 -34.19 -7.76
C VAL A 770 -21.44 -35.38 -8.66
N HIS A 771 -22.41 -36.09 -9.23
CA HIS A 771 -22.19 -37.16 -10.21
C HIS A 771 -21.53 -36.63 -11.51
N ARG A 772 -21.98 -35.47 -12.03
CA ARG A 772 -21.45 -34.82 -13.24
C ARG A 772 -20.00 -34.35 -13.06
N VAL A 773 -19.71 -33.68 -11.95
CA VAL A 773 -18.38 -33.11 -11.67
C VAL A 773 -17.39 -34.17 -11.23
N GLY A 774 -17.84 -35.20 -10.50
CA GLY A 774 -16.98 -36.27 -10.02
C GLY A 774 -16.57 -37.32 -11.06
N LEU A 775 -17.32 -37.46 -12.16
CA LEU A 775 -17.12 -38.53 -13.16
C LEU A 775 -16.97 -38.04 -14.62
N GLU A 776 -17.08 -36.74 -14.88
CA GLU A 776 -16.94 -36.11 -16.22
C GLU A 776 -17.88 -36.67 -17.32
N THR A 777 -19.07 -37.15 -16.96
CA THR A 777 -20.06 -37.70 -17.91
C THR A 777 -21.35 -36.87 -18.01
N PRO A 778 -22.11 -36.94 -19.14
CA PRO A 778 -23.37 -36.21 -19.31
C PRO A 778 -24.48 -36.72 -18.36
N PRO A 779 -25.41 -35.84 -17.94
CA PRO A 779 -26.41 -36.15 -16.92
C PRO A 779 -27.40 -37.23 -17.38
N ASN A 780 -27.66 -38.22 -16.51
CA ASN A 780 -28.71 -39.23 -16.72
C ASN A 780 -29.48 -39.46 -15.41
N GLU A 781 -30.65 -38.84 -15.31
CA GLU A 781 -31.54 -38.89 -14.14
C GLU A 781 -32.20 -40.27 -13.92
N LEU A 782 -32.20 -41.12 -14.94
CA LEU A 782 -32.77 -42.48 -14.86
C LEU A 782 -31.79 -43.49 -14.25
N CYS A 783 -30.61 -43.06 -13.79
CA CYS A 783 -29.64 -43.93 -13.15
C CYS A 783 -30.17 -44.38 -11.77
N PRO A 784 -30.38 -45.69 -11.53
CA PRO A 784 -30.97 -46.19 -10.28
C PRO A 784 -30.12 -45.93 -9.02
N HIS A 785 -28.91 -45.41 -9.19
CA HIS A 785 -27.97 -45.11 -8.10
C HIS A 785 -28.13 -43.68 -7.53
N VAL A 786 -28.82 -42.77 -8.24
CA VAL A 786 -29.01 -41.37 -7.79
C VAL A 786 -29.88 -41.26 -6.53
N PRO A 787 -31.02 -41.97 -6.40
CA PRO A 787 -31.78 -42.01 -5.13
C PRO A 787 -30.98 -42.65 -3.99
N THR A 788 -30.14 -43.63 -4.30
CA THR A 788 -29.29 -44.35 -3.34
C THR A 788 -28.14 -43.46 -2.83
N MET A 789 -27.61 -42.55 -3.67
CA MET A 789 -26.63 -41.53 -3.24
C MET A 789 -27.25 -40.51 -2.28
N ALA A 790 -28.46 -40.01 -2.57
CA ALA A 790 -29.16 -39.08 -1.68
C ALA A 790 -29.45 -39.72 -0.31
N TRP A 791 -29.88 -40.99 -0.29
CA TRP A 791 -30.06 -41.73 0.96
C TRP A 791 -28.72 -42.01 1.67
N ASN A 792 -27.68 -42.50 0.99
CA ASN A 792 -26.41 -42.82 1.65
C ASN A 792 -25.70 -41.60 2.26
N THR A 793 -25.89 -40.40 1.69
CA THR A 793 -25.37 -39.15 2.27
C THR A 793 -26.05 -38.81 3.61
N CYS A 794 -27.35 -39.10 3.73
CA CYS A 794 -28.07 -39.02 5.00
C CYS A 794 -27.74 -40.18 5.96
N ALA A 795 -27.48 -41.38 5.43
CA ALA A 795 -27.14 -42.57 6.21
C ALA A 795 -25.76 -42.49 6.86
N PHE A 796 -24.80 -41.78 6.24
CA PHE A 796 -23.45 -41.58 6.78
C PHE A 796 -23.48 -40.80 8.11
N THR A 797 -24.42 -39.86 8.27
CA THR A 797 -24.67 -39.11 9.51
C THR A 797 -25.22 -40.01 10.62
N ILE A 798 -25.99 -41.05 10.25
CA ILE A 798 -26.56 -42.03 11.19
C ILE A 798 -25.53 -43.11 11.55
N GLN A 799 -24.63 -43.47 10.63
CA GLN A 799 -23.54 -44.43 10.84
C GLN A 799 -22.46 -43.97 11.84
N ALA A 800 -22.42 -42.69 12.21
CA ALA A 800 -21.50 -42.18 13.23
C ALA A 800 -21.88 -42.57 14.68
N ILE A 801 -23.01 -43.28 14.89
CA ILE A 801 -23.60 -43.57 16.20
C ILE A 801 -23.41 -45.05 16.67
N GLY A 802 -22.65 -45.91 15.98
CA GLY A 802 -22.30 -47.25 16.50
C GLY A 802 -20.96 -47.74 15.94
N GLU A 803 -20.05 -48.39 16.67
CA GLU A 803 -20.21 -49.61 17.47
C GLU A 803 -18.92 -49.92 18.31
N PRO A 804 -18.81 -51.01 19.12
CA PRO A 804 -18.29 -51.00 20.48
C PRO A 804 -17.08 -51.95 20.69
N SER A 805 -16.59 -52.09 21.92
CA SER A 805 -15.73 -53.20 22.35
C SER A 805 -15.93 -53.40 23.85
N ARG A 806 -15.92 -54.58 24.47
CA ARG A 806 -15.99 -56.01 24.12
C ARG A 806 -16.23 -56.72 25.47
N THR A 807 -17.11 -57.72 25.55
CA THR A 807 -17.02 -59.00 26.31
C THR A 807 -18.41 -59.55 26.67
N HIS A 808 -18.42 -60.87 26.84
CA HIS A 808 -19.45 -61.82 26.46
C HIS A 808 -20.76 -61.83 27.27
N ASP A 809 -21.76 -62.35 26.56
CA ASP A 809 -23.04 -62.96 26.97
C ASP A 809 -24.29 -62.07 27.19
N ALA A 810 -25.24 -62.24 26.25
CA ALA A 810 -26.65 -61.81 26.19
C ALA A 810 -26.95 -60.29 25.96
N PRO A 811 -28.10 -59.96 25.32
CA PRO A 811 -28.21 -59.01 24.19
C PRO A 811 -28.17 -57.52 24.61
N PRO A 812 -27.49 -56.62 23.86
CA PRO A 812 -27.39 -55.22 24.23
C PRO A 812 -28.26 -54.34 23.32
N LEU A 813 -29.24 -53.67 23.91
CA LEU A 813 -29.78 -52.39 23.42
C LEU A 813 -30.58 -51.65 24.50
N SER A 814 -30.91 -52.31 25.62
CA SER A 814 -31.48 -51.66 26.80
C SER A 814 -30.52 -50.79 27.67
N PRO A 815 -29.18 -50.98 27.73
CA PRO A 815 -28.35 -50.24 28.70
C PRO A 815 -27.86 -48.85 28.29
N VAL A 816 -27.89 -48.50 26.99
CA VAL A 816 -27.32 -47.21 26.52
C VAL A 816 -28.25 -46.03 26.86
N LEU A 817 -29.54 -46.29 27.11
CA LEU A 817 -30.54 -45.28 27.46
C LEU A 817 -31.00 -45.32 28.93
N LEU A 818 -30.70 -46.36 29.72
CA LEU A 818 -30.98 -46.41 31.17
C LEU A 818 -29.94 -47.26 31.93
N PRO A 819 -29.58 -46.90 33.18
CA PRO A 819 -28.69 -47.70 34.01
C PRO A 819 -29.35 -49.04 34.35
N THR A 820 -28.73 -50.14 33.94
CA THR A 820 -29.07 -51.46 34.49
C THR A 820 -28.22 -51.67 35.73
N ILE A 821 -28.86 -51.84 36.89
CA ILE A 821 -28.28 -51.89 38.26
C ILE A 821 -27.18 -52.96 38.48
N SER A 822 -26.79 -53.74 37.45
CA SER A 822 -25.87 -54.89 37.58
C SER A 822 -24.54 -54.80 36.82
N ARG A 823 -24.20 -53.68 36.16
CA ARG A 823 -22.85 -53.44 35.63
C ARG A 823 -22.38 -52.01 35.89
N GLU A 824 -21.46 -51.84 36.85
CA GLU A 824 -20.74 -50.58 37.06
C GLU A 824 -19.87 -50.24 35.83
N ASN A 825 -19.95 -48.98 35.36
CA ASN A 825 -19.17 -48.37 34.27
C ASN A 825 -19.58 -48.68 32.81
N THR A 826 -20.87 -48.60 32.48
CA THR A 826 -21.31 -48.49 31.06
C THR A 826 -21.73 -47.05 30.80
N PRO A 827 -21.06 -46.27 29.90
CA PRO A 827 -21.34 -44.85 29.75
C PRO A 827 -22.78 -44.64 29.27
N SER A 828 -23.59 -44.03 30.14
CA SER A 828 -24.99 -43.72 29.85
C SER A 828 -25.15 -42.24 29.51
N ILE A 829 -26.25 -41.88 28.83
CA ILE A 829 -26.60 -40.48 28.58
C ILE A 829 -26.74 -39.66 29.88
N LEU A 830 -26.91 -40.30 31.04
CA LEU A 830 -26.99 -39.64 32.34
C LEU A 830 -25.61 -39.24 32.90
N GLU A 831 -24.52 -39.85 32.41
CA GLU A 831 -23.16 -39.62 32.91
C GLU A 831 -22.40 -38.52 32.15
N VAL A 832 -22.91 -38.13 30.98
CA VAL A 832 -22.36 -37.02 30.20
C VAL A 832 -23.10 -35.74 30.57
N ASP A 833 -22.38 -34.70 31.01
CA ASP A 833 -22.97 -33.40 31.34
C ASP A 833 -23.33 -32.65 30.04
N PHE A 834 -24.46 -33.03 29.45
CA PHE A 834 -24.93 -32.40 28.23
C PHE A 834 -25.39 -30.96 28.46
N PHE A 835 -25.65 -30.54 29.71
CA PHE A 835 -25.89 -29.14 30.02
C PHE A 835 -24.62 -28.32 29.83
N HIS A 836 -23.49 -28.75 30.39
CA HIS A 836 -22.20 -28.09 30.15
C HIS A 836 -21.76 -28.15 28.70
N LEU A 837 -22.03 -29.25 27.99
CA LEU A 837 -21.75 -29.32 26.55
C LEU A 837 -22.69 -28.42 25.75
N LEU A 838 -23.97 -28.30 26.11
CA LEU A 838 -24.91 -27.40 25.45
C LEU A 838 -24.55 -25.94 25.72
N VAL A 839 -24.26 -25.58 26.97
CA VAL A 839 -23.76 -24.25 27.36
C VAL A 839 -22.43 -23.98 26.67
N GLY A 840 -21.52 -24.94 26.69
CA GLY A 840 -20.23 -24.88 26.00
C GLY A 840 -20.40 -24.67 24.50
N MET A 841 -21.31 -25.39 23.84
CA MET A 841 -21.60 -25.25 22.41
C MET A 841 -22.35 -23.97 22.08
N VAL A 842 -23.34 -23.54 22.86
CA VAL A 842 -24.04 -22.26 22.66
C VAL A 842 -23.07 -21.08 22.79
N LEU A 843 -22.16 -21.14 23.77
CA LEU A 843 -21.09 -20.17 23.95
C LEU A 843 -19.97 -20.32 22.90
N SER A 844 -19.83 -21.50 22.27
CA SER A 844 -18.84 -21.78 21.22
C SER A 844 -19.39 -21.88 19.80
N VAL A 845 -20.67 -21.59 19.55
CA VAL A 845 -21.18 -21.44 18.17
C VAL A 845 -20.49 -20.25 17.47
N PRO A 846 -20.17 -19.14 18.18
CA PRO A 846 -19.18 -18.16 17.69
C PRO A 846 -17.72 -18.59 17.95
N ALA A 847 -17.44 -19.37 19.00
CA ALA A 847 -16.08 -19.66 19.48
C ALA A 847 -15.40 -20.96 18.98
N LEU A 848 -16.05 -21.81 18.17
CA LEU A 848 -15.40 -22.96 17.50
C LEU A 848 -14.41 -22.53 16.41
N TYR A 849 -14.32 -21.21 16.15
CA TYR A 849 -13.26 -20.54 15.39
C TYR A 849 -12.58 -19.39 16.16
N HIS A 850 -12.83 -19.23 17.47
CA HIS A 850 -12.22 -18.16 18.26
C HIS A 850 -11.29 -18.76 19.33
N GLU A 851 -10.02 -18.93 18.97
CA GLU A 851 -8.95 -18.68 19.93
C GLU A 851 -8.80 -17.16 20.05
N GLU A 852 -8.48 -16.63 21.23
CA GLU A 852 -8.38 -15.20 21.59
C GLU A 852 -7.48 -14.33 20.66
N ALA A 853 -6.85 -14.91 19.63
CA ALA A 853 -5.96 -14.23 18.70
C ALA A 853 -6.37 -14.33 17.21
N VAL A 854 -7.56 -14.83 16.86
CA VAL A 854 -8.00 -14.96 15.46
C VAL A 854 -9.41 -14.38 15.23
N GLU A 855 -9.47 -13.28 14.48
CA GLU A 855 -10.69 -12.71 13.91
C GLU A 855 -11.08 -13.48 12.63
N LEU A 856 -11.74 -14.63 12.77
CA LEU A 856 -12.40 -15.31 11.64
C LEU A 856 -13.91 -15.19 11.79
N GLN A 857 -14.59 -14.59 10.82
CA GLN A 857 -16.00 -14.89 10.56
C GLN A 857 -16.07 -16.02 9.50
N PRO A 858 -16.61 -17.21 9.82
CA PRO A 858 -16.86 -18.23 8.82
C PRO A 858 -18.01 -17.80 7.88
N SER A 859 -17.99 -18.24 6.62
CA SER A 859 -19.11 -17.97 5.70
C SER A 859 -20.40 -18.63 6.21
N ALA A 860 -21.49 -17.87 6.17
CA ALA A 860 -22.79 -18.22 6.75
C ALA A 860 -23.37 -19.55 6.25
N VAL A 861 -22.92 -20.08 5.11
CA VAL A 861 -23.52 -21.25 4.46
C VAL A 861 -22.85 -22.57 4.90
N SER A 862 -21.55 -22.56 5.21
CA SER A 862 -20.82 -23.77 5.64
C SER A 862 -20.96 -24.03 7.15
N SER A 863 -21.02 -22.97 7.95
CA SER A 863 -21.24 -23.05 9.40
C SER A 863 -22.70 -23.36 9.76
N ALA A 864 -23.67 -22.97 8.94
CA ALA A 864 -25.09 -23.12 9.27
C ALA A 864 -25.56 -24.57 9.34
N TYR A 865 -25.19 -25.45 8.41
CA TYR A 865 -25.85 -26.75 8.34
C TYR A 865 -25.30 -27.78 9.34
N ASN A 866 -23.98 -27.99 9.42
CA ASN A 866 -23.41 -29.03 10.29
C ASN A 866 -23.48 -28.67 11.79
N HIS A 867 -23.42 -27.39 12.14
CA HIS A 867 -23.44 -26.95 13.54
C HIS A 867 -24.86 -26.94 14.11
N LEU A 868 -25.89 -26.66 13.29
CA LEU A 868 -27.29 -26.76 13.70
C LEU A 868 -27.65 -28.21 14.07
N TYR A 869 -27.15 -29.21 13.32
CA TYR A 869 -27.42 -30.61 13.64
C TYR A 869 -26.71 -31.08 14.91
N ILE A 870 -25.49 -30.61 15.18
CA ILE A 870 -24.77 -30.92 16.43
C ILE A 870 -25.45 -30.21 17.63
N LEU A 871 -25.83 -28.94 17.48
CA LEU A 871 -26.59 -28.21 18.49
C LEU A 871 -27.93 -28.89 18.75
N HIS A 872 -28.68 -29.26 17.71
CA HIS A 872 -29.91 -30.03 17.84
C HIS A 872 -29.66 -31.38 18.52
N LEU A 873 -28.58 -32.10 18.18
CA LEU A 873 -28.27 -33.40 18.77
C LEU A 873 -27.95 -33.31 20.26
N VAL A 874 -27.13 -32.35 20.69
CA VAL A 874 -26.79 -32.17 22.12
C VAL A 874 -27.96 -31.57 22.89
N THR A 875 -28.75 -30.68 22.28
CA THR A 875 -29.99 -30.18 22.89
C THR A 875 -30.98 -31.32 23.10
N MET A 876 -31.18 -32.18 22.09
CA MET A 876 -32.03 -33.37 22.19
C MET A 876 -31.47 -34.38 23.20
N ALA A 877 -30.16 -34.61 23.23
CA ALA A 877 -29.52 -35.51 24.20
C ALA A 877 -29.66 -35.00 25.64
N HIS A 878 -29.49 -33.68 25.86
CA HIS A 878 -29.71 -33.06 27.16
C HIS A 878 -31.18 -33.10 27.58
N LEU A 879 -32.12 -32.83 26.66
CA LEU A 879 -33.54 -32.97 26.93
C LEU A 879 -33.89 -34.43 27.30
N VAL A 880 -33.37 -35.41 26.57
CA VAL A 880 -33.54 -36.83 26.91
C VAL A 880 -32.89 -37.17 28.26
N GLN A 881 -31.73 -36.62 28.59
CA GLN A 881 -31.10 -36.77 29.92
C GLN A 881 -32.02 -36.22 31.02
N VAL A 882 -32.54 -35.00 30.86
CA VAL A 882 -33.48 -34.38 31.80
C VAL A 882 -34.75 -35.23 31.93
N LEU A 883 -35.32 -35.73 30.83
CA LEU A 883 -36.49 -36.61 30.84
C LEU A 883 -36.24 -37.96 31.54
N LEU A 884 -35.00 -38.47 31.51
CA LEU A 884 -34.61 -39.77 32.11
C LEU A 884 -34.13 -39.66 33.56
N THR A 885 -33.58 -38.51 34.00
CA THR A 885 -33.19 -38.25 35.40
C THR A 885 -34.33 -37.67 36.24
N SER A 886 -35.44 -37.26 35.61
CA SER A 886 -36.60 -36.71 36.30
C SER A 886 -37.52 -37.81 36.82
N ASP A 887 -37.20 -38.39 37.98
CA ASP A 887 -38.22 -39.08 38.77
C ASP A 887 -39.13 -38.02 39.38
N PHE A 888 -40.32 -37.83 38.82
CA PHE A 888 -41.40 -37.12 39.52
C PHE A 888 -42.38 -38.17 40.04
N PRO A 889 -42.31 -38.54 41.35
CA PRO A 889 -43.35 -39.34 41.96
C PRO A 889 -44.64 -38.53 41.89
N ALA A 890 -45.64 -39.08 41.23
CA ALA A 890 -47.00 -38.63 41.41
C ALA A 890 -47.33 -38.64 42.91
N ALA A 891 -47.60 -37.46 43.47
CA ALA A 891 -48.34 -37.23 44.71
C ALA A 891 -47.83 -37.94 45.99
N ALA A 892 -47.04 -37.25 46.81
CA ALA A 892 -47.14 -37.33 48.27
C ALA A 892 -46.52 -36.09 48.92
N GLY A 893 -47.32 -35.37 49.71
CA GLY A 893 -47.03 -34.02 50.19
C GLY A 893 -45.76 -33.88 51.03
N GLY A 894 -45.04 -32.79 50.75
CA GLY A 894 -43.96 -32.21 51.54
C GLY A 894 -43.45 -30.98 50.77
N GLU A 895 -43.18 -29.88 51.46
CA GLU A 895 -42.89 -28.55 50.88
C GLU A 895 -41.89 -28.60 49.70
N GLU A 896 -42.39 -28.41 48.47
CA GLU A 896 -41.59 -28.39 47.25
C GLU A 896 -41.00 -26.99 47.01
N GLY A 897 -39.69 -26.93 46.79
CA GLY A 897 -39.00 -25.71 46.36
C GLY A 897 -39.45 -25.26 44.96
N GLU A 898 -39.44 -23.95 44.71
CA GLU A 898 -39.86 -23.33 43.44
C GLU A 898 -39.21 -23.98 42.19
N GLU A 899 -37.98 -24.49 42.33
CA GLU A 899 -37.25 -25.17 41.24
C GLU A 899 -37.92 -26.49 40.79
N ALA A 900 -38.46 -27.29 41.71
CA ALA A 900 -39.13 -28.55 41.37
C ALA A 900 -40.45 -28.31 40.62
N ARG A 901 -41.17 -27.25 41.02
CA ARG A 901 -42.41 -26.81 40.36
C ARG A 901 -42.14 -26.25 38.96
N ALA A 902 -41.10 -25.43 38.82
CA ALA A 902 -40.69 -24.88 37.53
C ALA A 902 -40.19 -25.97 36.56
N ALA A 903 -39.47 -26.98 37.06
CA ALA A 903 -39.01 -28.11 36.25
C ALA A 903 -40.17 -28.98 35.75
N ALA A 904 -41.17 -29.25 36.59
CA ALA A 904 -42.37 -30.00 36.19
C ALA A 904 -43.22 -29.22 35.16
N GLU A 905 -43.32 -27.90 35.30
CA GLU A 905 -44.05 -27.03 34.37
C GLU A 905 -43.33 -26.91 33.01
N LEU A 906 -41.99 -26.88 33.02
CA LEU A 906 -41.14 -26.92 31.83
C LEU A 906 -41.26 -28.28 31.10
N TYR A 907 -41.25 -29.39 31.84
CA TYR A 907 -41.42 -30.75 31.31
C TYR A 907 -42.76 -30.91 30.56
N ILE A 908 -43.86 -30.47 31.18
CA ILE A 908 -45.20 -30.53 30.57
C ILE A 908 -45.27 -29.62 29.33
N THR A 909 -44.63 -28.45 29.39
CA THR A 909 -44.59 -27.51 28.27
C THR A 909 -43.78 -28.06 27.08
N LEU A 910 -42.64 -28.71 27.32
CA LEU A 910 -41.77 -29.28 26.29
C LEU A 910 -42.37 -30.51 25.60
N THR A 911 -42.98 -31.42 26.37
CA THR A 911 -43.68 -32.59 25.82
C THR A 911 -44.86 -32.18 24.93
N HIS A 912 -45.61 -31.16 25.34
CA HIS A 912 -46.66 -30.54 24.52
C HIS A 912 -46.12 -29.80 23.28
N TYR A 913 -45.00 -29.07 23.40
CA TYR A 913 -44.39 -28.34 22.28
C TYR A 913 -43.84 -29.27 21.19
N LEU A 914 -43.26 -30.41 21.58
CA LEU A 914 -42.68 -31.40 20.66
C LEU A 914 -43.65 -32.51 20.23
N ALA A 915 -44.89 -32.50 20.75
CA ALA A 915 -45.92 -33.52 20.52
C ALA A 915 -45.48 -34.97 20.87
N LEU A 916 -44.63 -35.12 21.88
CA LEU A 916 -44.18 -36.43 22.37
C LEU A 916 -45.09 -36.92 23.52
N PRO A 917 -45.42 -38.23 23.60
CA PRO A 917 -46.10 -38.77 24.78
C PRO A 917 -45.19 -38.61 26.00
N SER A 918 -45.79 -38.42 27.18
CA SER A 918 -45.09 -38.22 28.45
C SER A 918 -44.28 -39.45 28.93
N ASN A 919 -44.22 -40.53 28.14
CA ASN A 919 -43.36 -41.68 28.40
C ASN A 919 -42.73 -42.22 27.10
N LEU A 920 -41.42 -41.99 26.91
CA LEU A 920 -40.65 -42.43 25.73
C LEU A 920 -40.54 -43.96 25.60
N PHE A 921 -40.64 -44.72 26.70
CA PHE A 921 -40.63 -46.20 26.65
C PHE A 921 -41.88 -46.75 25.98
N GLN A 922 -42.98 -46.00 26.01
CA GLN A 922 -44.20 -46.37 25.32
C GLN A 922 -44.01 -46.36 23.79
N LEU A 923 -43.15 -45.49 23.26
CA LEU A 923 -42.88 -45.33 21.82
C LEU A 923 -42.04 -46.50 21.25
N PHE A 924 -41.05 -46.99 22.01
CA PHE A 924 -40.30 -48.20 21.65
C PHE A 924 -41.12 -49.48 21.83
N TRP A 925 -42.05 -49.50 22.79
CA TRP A 925 -42.96 -50.63 22.99
C TRP A 925 -44.04 -50.69 21.89
N GLU A 926 -44.64 -49.56 21.54
CA GLU A 926 -45.68 -49.43 20.49
C GLU A 926 -45.14 -49.71 19.08
N HIS A 927 -43.85 -49.43 18.80
CA HIS A 927 -43.22 -49.66 17.48
C HIS A 927 -42.18 -50.78 17.45
N ARG A 928 -42.17 -51.66 18.47
CA ARG A 928 -41.19 -52.74 18.64
C ARG A 928 -41.07 -53.70 17.45
N GLU A 929 -42.20 -53.99 16.79
CA GLU A 929 -42.28 -54.87 15.62
C GLU A 929 -41.53 -54.30 14.40
N SER A 930 -41.43 -52.97 14.29
CA SER A 930 -40.77 -52.28 13.17
C SER A 930 -39.28 -52.04 13.39
N VAL A 931 -38.87 -51.82 14.65
CA VAL A 931 -37.47 -51.47 14.99
C VAL A 931 -36.58 -52.72 15.07
N ARG A 932 -37.12 -53.84 15.54
CA ARG A 932 -36.36 -55.10 15.73
C ARG A 932 -35.76 -55.70 14.43
N PRO A 933 -36.45 -55.71 13.27
CA PRO A 933 -35.90 -56.25 12.03
C PRO A 933 -34.78 -55.39 11.43
N LEU A 934 -34.86 -54.05 11.57
CA LEU A 934 -33.87 -53.11 11.06
C LEU A 934 -32.51 -53.31 11.75
N LEU A 935 -32.55 -53.53 13.06
CA LEU A 935 -31.36 -53.82 13.87
C LEU A 935 -30.70 -55.15 13.47
N GLN A 936 -31.49 -56.20 13.22
CA GLN A 936 -30.96 -57.49 12.77
C GLN A 936 -30.30 -57.39 11.39
N ARG A 937 -30.86 -56.57 10.49
CA ARG A 937 -30.33 -56.38 9.13
C ARG A 937 -28.98 -55.65 9.13
N TRP A 938 -28.83 -54.67 10.01
CA TRP A 938 -27.58 -53.92 10.17
C TRP A 938 -26.44 -54.79 10.72
N CYS A 939 -26.75 -55.66 11.69
CA CYS A 939 -25.76 -56.57 12.30
C CYS A 939 -25.26 -57.68 11.35
N GLN A 940 -25.94 -57.92 10.24
CA GLN A 940 -25.57 -58.95 9.25
C GLN A 940 -24.75 -58.37 8.08
N ASP A 941 -24.44 -57.07 8.10
CA ASP A 941 -23.69 -56.43 7.02
C ASP A 941 -22.22 -56.92 6.94
N PRO A 942 -21.72 -57.32 5.76
CA PRO A 942 -20.36 -57.83 5.60
C PRO A 942 -19.26 -56.82 5.94
N ALA A 943 -19.48 -55.51 5.74
CA ALA A 943 -18.51 -54.47 6.06
C ALA A 943 -18.36 -54.29 7.57
N VAL A 944 -19.48 -54.36 8.30
CA VAL A 944 -19.49 -54.35 9.78
C VAL A 944 -18.80 -55.61 10.31
N THR A 945 -19.07 -56.76 9.71
CA THR A 945 -18.45 -58.05 10.10
C THR A 945 -16.94 -58.06 9.86
N LYS A 946 -16.45 -57.45 8.77
CA LYS A 946 -15.00 -57.33 8.46
C LYS A 946 -14.30 -56.30 9.33
N ALA A 947 -14.96 -55.18 9.63
CA ALA A 947 -14.45 -54.17 10.57
C ALA A 947 -14.33 -54.74 12.00
N GLN A 948 -15.32 -55.53 12.46
CA GLN A 948 -15.26 -56.22 13.76
C GLN A 948 -14.13 -57.27 13.85
N LYS A 949 -13.75 -57.88 12.72
CA LYS A 949 -12.61 -58.80 12.60
C LYS A 949 -11.25 -58.12 12.47
N GLY A 950 -11.20 -56.79 12.34
CA GLY A 950 -9.96 -56.02 12.21
C GLY A 950 -9.30 -56.11 10.82
N GLU A 951 -10.01 -56.61 9.81
CA GLU A 951 -9.51 -56.76 8.43
C GLU A 951 -9.59 -55.43 7.64
N ILE A 952 -10.24 -54.40 8.19
CA ILE A 952 -10.39 -53.06 7.61
C ILE A 952 -9.87 -52.02 8.61
N GLN A 953 -9.05 -51.07 8.14
CA GLN A 953 -8.52 -49.98 8.97
C GLN A 953 -9.63 -48.98 9.31
N THR A 954 -10.04 -48.93 10.58
CA THR A 954 -11.11 -48.03 11.06
C THR A 954 -10.59 -46.61 11.25
N VAL A 955 -11.26 -45.62 10.66
CA VAL A 955 -10.94 -44.20 10.82
C VAL A 955 -11.52 -43.69 12.14
N ARG A 956 -10.72 -42.99 12.95
CA ARG A 956 -11.15 -42.37 14.22
C ARG A 956 -11.36 -40.86 14.05
N TYR A 957 -12.44 -40.35 14.65
CA TYR A 957 -12.76 -38.93 14.76
C TYR A 957 -12.77 -38.49 16.23
N PRO A 958 -12.36 -37.26 16.56
CA PRO A 958 -11.88 -36.20 15.66
C PRO A 958 -10.43 -36.41 15.20
N ARG A 959 -10.09 -35.94 13.99
CA ARG A 959 -8.71 -35.99 13.48
C ARG A 959 -7.86 -34.86 14.05
N ARG A 960 -6.57 -35.14 14.32
CA ARG A 960 -5.59 -34.10 14.70
C ARG A 960 -5.23 -33.25 13.49
N ARG A 961 -5.22 -31.92 13.67
CA ARG A 961 -4.80 -30.94 12.65
C ARG A 961 -3.29 -31.03 12.42
N ASN A 962 -2.87 -30.82 11.18
CA ASN A 962 -1.46 -30.70 10.84
C ASN A 962 -0.90 -29.31 11.18
N HIS A 963 0.43 -29.26 11.37
CA HIS A 963 1.21 -28.02 11.47
C HIS A 963 2.32 -28.00 10.41
N LEU A 964 2.89 -26.81 10.15
CA LEU A 964 4.14 -26.70 9.37
C LEU A 964 5.31 -27.12 10.29
N ILE A 965 6.47 -27.41 9.71
CA ILE A 965 7.64 -27.89 10.46
C ILE A 965 8.13 -26.90 11.52
N ASP A 966 8.74 -27.38 12.59
CA ASP A 966 9.41 -26.47 13.53
C ASP A 966 10.69 -25.91 12.91
N LEU A 967 10.86 -24.59 13.01
CA LEU A 967 12.02 -23.88 12.49
C LEU A 967 13.05 -23.59 13.61
N PRO A 968 14.36 -23.60 13.31
CA PRO A 968 15.39 -23.22 14.29
C PRO A 968 15.26 -21.77 14.76
N ALA A 969 15.67 -21.49 16.01
CA ALA A 969 15.63 -20.13 16.56
C ALA A 969 16.65 -19.18 15.91
N ASP A 970 17.82 -19.69 15.50
CA ASP A 970 18.89 -18.94 14.84
C ASP A 970 18.94 -19.31 13.36
N TYR A 971 18.81 -18.32 12.48
CA TYR A 971 18.82 -18.49 11.03
C TYR A 971 20.14 -19.08 10.50
N SER A 972 21.25 -18.84 11.20
CA SER A 972 22.58 -19.39 10.87
C SER A 972 22.56 -20.92 10.78
N SER A 973 21.68 -21.57 11.56
CA SER A 973 21.49 -23.02 11.52
C SER A 973 20.94 -23.50 10.17
N LEU A 974 20.02 -22.74 9.57
CA LEU A 974 19.47 -23.04 8.24
C LEU A 974 20.49 -22.78 7.14
N LEU A 975 21.29 -21.71 7.25
CA LEU A 975 22.39 -21.43 6.30
C LEU A 975 23.41 -22.57 6.28
N ASN A 976 23.75 -23.11 7.45
CA ASN A 976 24.63 -24.28 7.56
C ASN A 976 24.00 -25.52 6.88
N GLN A 977 22.71 -25.79 7.11
CA GLN A 977 22.01 -26.90 6.43
C GLN A 977 21.98 -26.72 4.90
N ALA A 978 21.73 -25.50 4.42
CA ALA A 978 21.76 -25.16 3.01
C ALA A 978 23.14 -25.31 2.38
N SER A 979 24.23 -25.06 3.13
CA SER A 979 25.60 -25.24 2.64
C SER A 979 25.97 -26.70 2.39
N HIS A 980 25.35 -27.62 3.13
CA HIS A 980 25.56 -29.07 3.00
C HIS A 980 24.63 -29.73 1.98
N PHE A 981 23.62 -29.02 1.47
CA PHE A 981 22.68 -29.55 0.50
C PHE A 981 23.37 -29.87 -0.84
N LYS A 982 23.21 -31.11 -1.31
CA LYS A 982 23.66 -31.56 -2.64
C LYS A 982 22.46 -31.99 -3.46
N CYS A 983 22.40 -31.53 -4.70
CA CYS A 983 21.32 -31.88 -5.63
C CYS A 983 21.32 -33.39 -5.93
N PRO A 984 20.18 -34.07 -5.85
CA PRO A 984 20.10 -35.51 -6.14
C PRO A 984 20.25 -35.87 -7.63
N LYS A 985 20.04 -34.91 -8.55
CA LYS A 985 20.03 -35.15 -10.00
C LYS A 985 21.23 -34.57 -10.77
N SER A 986 22.17 -33.87 -10.14
CA SER A 986 23.36 -33.35 -10.83
C SER A 986 24.60 -33.37 -9.94
N ASN A 987 25.74 -33.74 -10.55
CA ASN A 987 27.05 -33.91 -9.91
C ASN A 987 27.91 -32.64 -9.91
N ASP A 988 27.47 -31.56 -10.58
CA ASP A 988 28.24 -30.31 -10.64
C ASP A 988 28.07 -29.49 -9.38
N GLY A 989 29.21 -29.08 -8.80
CA GLY A 989 29.34 -28.29 -7.57
C GLY A 989 28.95 -26.82 -7.72
N GLU A 990 28.16 -26.46 -8.73
CA GLU A 990 27.62 -25.10 -8.87
C GLU A 990 26.48 -24.89 -7.86
N ARG A 991 26.55 -23.76 -7.16
CA ARG A 991 25.76 -23.42 -5.98
C ARG A 991 24.28 -23.18 -6.34
N LYS A 992 23.46 -24.23 -6.30
CA LYS A 992 22.01 -24.16 -6.53
C LYS A 992 21.28 -23.44 -5.39
N HIS A 993 20.10 -22.90 -5.69
CA HIS A 993 19.19 -22.24 -4.75
C HIS A 993 18.48 -23.30 -3.88
N PRO A 994 18.86 -23.47 -2.60
CA PRO A 994 18.31 -24.50 -1.73
C PRO A 994 17.05 -23.98 -1.04
N THR A 995 15.94 -24.70 -1.23
CA THR A 995 14.61 -24.26 -0.81
C THR A 995 13.95 -25.32 0.07
N LEU A 996 13.48 -24.92 1.26
CA LEU A 996 12.88 -25.81 2.26
C LEU A 996 11.36 -25.80 2.16
N CYS A 997 10.72 -26.95 1.97
CA CYS A 997 9.26 -27.06 2.06
C CYS A 997 8.82 -26.99 3.51
N LEU A 998 8.08 -25.95 3.90
CA LEU A 998 7.60 -25.81 5.28
C LEU A 998 6.49 -26.80 5.63
N VAL A 999 5.80 -27.35 4.63
CA VAL A 999 4.76 -28.35 4.87
C VAL A 999 5.36 -29.66 5.36
N CYS A 1000 6.45 -30.15 4.75
CA CYS A 1000 7.00 -31.49 5.03
C CYS A 1000 8.47 -31.55 5.47
N GLY A 1001 9.22 -30.45 5.38
CA GLY A 1001 10.64 -30.39 5.73
C GLY A 1001 11.62 -30.86 4.65
N THR A 1002 11.14 -31.16 3.43
CA THR A 1002 12.03 -31.60 2.33
C THR A 1002 12.79 -30.42 1.72
N MET A 1003 14.11 -30.58 1.54
CA MET A 1003 14.98 -29.64 0.83
C MET A 1003 14.97 -29.91 -0.69
N LEU A 1004 14.75 -28.87 -1.48
CA LEU A 1004 14.58 -28.93 -2.93
C LEU A 1004 15.51 -27.94 -3.65
N CYS A 1005 15.78 -28.18 -4.94
CA CYS A 1005 16.42 -27.22 -5.82
C CYS A 1005 15.35 -26.30 -6.42
N SER A 1006 15.53 -24.99 -6.33
CA SER A 1006 14.68 -24.00 -7.00
C SER A 1006 15.44 -23.25 -8.10
N GLN A 1007 14.71 -22.59 -9.00
CA GLN A 1007 15.24 -21.72 -10.07
C GLN A 1007 16.36 -22.36 -10.90
N SER A 1008 16.26 -23.67 -11.13
CA SER A 1008 17.28 -24.42 -11.86
C SER A 1008 16.67 -25.57 -12.66
N THR A 1009 17.16 -25.78 -13.87
CA THR A 1009 16.66 -26.82 -14.79
C THR A 1009 17.01 -28.24 -14.33
N CYS A 1010 17.97 -28.38 -13.41
CA CYS A 1010 18.53 -29.68 -13.00
C CYS A 1010 17.53 -30.66 -12.37
N CYS A 1011 16.45 -30.15 -11.76
CA CYS A 1011 15.44 -30.97 -11.08
C CYS A 1011 14.05 -30.90 -11.71
N GLN A 1012 13.95 -30.43 -12.96
CA GLN A 1012 12.68 -30.38 -13.67
C GLN A 1012 12.01 -31.76 -13.74
N SER A 1013 10.68 -31.73 -13.71
CA SER A 1013 9.82 -32.91 -13.79
C SER A 1013 8.60 -32.56 -14.63
N GLN A 1014 8.04 -33.55 -15.33
CA GLN A 1014 6.90 -33.33 -16.22
C GLN A 1014 5.60 -33.46 -15.42
N LEU A 1015 4.73 -32.44 -15.51
CA LEU A 1015 3.42 -32.41 -14.85
C LEU A 1015 2.34 -32.02 -15.86
N GLU A 1016 1.47 -32.98 -16.20
CA GLU A 1016 0.41 -32.83 -17.22
C GLU A 1016 0.96 -32.38 -18.59
N GLY A 1017 2.13 -32.90 -18.99
CA GLY A 1017 2.74 -32.63 -20.30
C GLY A 1017 3.72 -31.45 -20.35
N GLU A 1018 3.77 -30.61 -19.32
CA GLU A 1018 4.67 -29.44 -19.24
C GLU A 1018 5.84 -29.68 -18.27
N ASP A 1019 7.02 -29.13 -18.58
CA ASP A 1019 8.18 -29.18 -17.69
C ASP A 1019 8.05 -28.12 -16.59
N VAL A 1020 8.09 -28.56 -15.34
CA VAL A 1020 7.98 -27.69 -14.16
C VAL A 1020 9.17 -27.87 -13.21
N GLY A 1021 9.50 -26.82 -12.47
CA GLY A 1021 10.51 -26.82 -11.42
C GLY A 1021 10.20 -27.80 -10.26
N ALA A 1022 11.22 -28.08 -9.44
CA ALA A 1022 11.11 -29.10 -8.40
C ALA A 1022 10.14 -28.72 -7.27
N CYS A 1023 10.06 -27.42 -6.92
CA CYS A 1023 9.10 -26.96 -5.91
C CYS A 1023 7.67 -27.07 -6.44
N THR A 1024 7.46 -26.76 -7.72
CA THR A 1024 6.17 -26.87 -8.39
C THR A 1024 5.66 -28.32 -8.45
N ALA A 1025 6.52 -29.26 -8.83
CA ALA A 1025 6.21 -30.69 -8.82
C ALA A 1025 5.94 -31.22 -7.40
N HIS A 1026 6.73 -30.78 -6.42
CA HIS A 1026 6.55 -31.16 -5.02
C HIS A 1026 5.24 -30.62 -4.43
N ALA A 1027 4.87 -29.37 -4.72
CA ALA A 1027 3.63 -28.76 -4.25
C ALA A 1027 2.39 -29.53 -4.73
N ALA A 1028 2.41 -30.09 -5.94
CA ALA A 1028 1.30 -30.88 -6.48
C ALA A 1028 0.99 -32.13 -5.64
N THR A 1029 2.01 -32.75 -5.04
CA THR A 1029 1.87 -33.98 -4.24
C THR A 1029 1.80 -33.71 -2.74
N CYS A 1030 2.59 -32.76 -2.23
CA CYS A 1030 2.70 -32.44 -0.81
C CYS A 1030 1.58 -31.53 -0.30
N GLY A 1031 1.18 -30.54 -1.10
CA GLY A 1031 0.19 -29.52 -0.72
C GLY A 1031 -0.99 -29.40 -1.68
N ALA A 1032 -1.25 -30.46 -2.47
CA ALA A 1032 -2.35 -30.53 -3.44
C ALA A 1032 -2.42 -29.35 -4.43
N GLY A 1033 -1.25 -28.86 -4.86
CA GLY A 1033 -1.11 -27.76 -5.82
C GLY A 1033 -0.68 -26.43 -5.21
N VAL A 1034 -0.79 -26.28 -3.88
CA VAL A 1034 -0.32 -25.13 -3.09
C VAL A 1034 0.96 -25.50 -2.35
N GLY A 1035 1.93 -24.60 -2.28
CA GLY A 1035 3.19 -24.82 -1.56
C GLY A 1035 3.62 -23.59 -0.77
N VAL A 1036 4.19 -23.84 0.41
CA VAL A 1036 4.84 -22.83 1.26
C VAL A 1036 6.29 -23.24 1.41
N PHE A 1037 7.18 -22.45 0.85
CA PHE A 1037 8.61 -22.75 0.77
C PHE A 1037 9.44 -21.64 1.40
N LEU A 1038 10.57 -21.97 2.03
CA LEU A 1038 11.55 -20.99 2.52
C LEU A 1038 12.80 -21.06 1.64
N SER A 1039 13.08 -20.00 0.89
CA SER A 1039 14.33 -19.83 0.15
C SER A 1039 15.43 -19.43 1.14
N ILE A 1040 16.34 -20.35 1.44
CA ILE A 1040 17.25 -20.17 2.58
C ILE A 1040 18.30 -19.07 2.31
N ARG A 1041 18.74 -18.94 1.05
CA ARG A 1041 19.73 -17.91 0.69
C ARG A 1041 19.12 -16.54 0.53
N GLU A 1042 17.83 -16.48 0.20
CA GLU A 1042 17.11 -15.22 0.03
C GLU A 1042 16.36 -14.81 1.30
N CYS A 1043 16.32 -15.65 2.34
CA CYS A 1043 15.54 -15.38 3.56
C CYS A 1043 14.11 -14.90 3.26
N GLU A 1044 13.46 -15.57 2.33
CA GLU A 1044 12.11 -15.25 1.86
C GLU A 1044 11.24 -16.50 1.79
N ILE A 1045 9.96 -16.34 2.11
CA ILE A 1045 8.95 -17.39 1.90
C ILE A 1045 8.43 -17.25 0.48
N VAL A 1046 8.41 -18.35 -0.26
CA VAL A 1046 7.77 -18.44 -1.57
C VAL A 1046 6.43 -19.14 -1.39
N LEU A 1047 5.36 -18.38 -1.59
CA LEU A 1047 4.00 -18.89 -1.68
C LEU A 1047 3.72 -19.24 -3.13
N LYS A 1048 3.33 -20.49 -3.37
CA LYS A 1048 3.16 -21.02 -4.71
C LYS A 1048 1.79 -21.63 -4.88
N ALA A 1049 1.13 -21.33 -5.99
CA ALA A 1049 -0.15 -21.95 -6.35
C ALA A 1049 -0.25 -22.15 -7.87
N SER A 1050 -0.80 -23.29 -8.31
CA SER A 1050 -0.84 -23.69 -9.75
C SER A 1050 0.54 -23.74 -10.43
N LYS A 1051 0.65 -23.80 -11.76
CA LYS A 1051 1.95 -23.92 -12.45
C LYS A 1051 2.65 -22.57 -12.68
N THR A 1052 1.90 -21.47 -12.68
CA THR A 1052 2.37 -20.15 -13.13
C THR A 1052 2.18 -19.04 -12.10
N ARG A 1053 1.61 -19.34 -10.93
CA ARG A 1053 1.35 -18.31 -9.91
C ARG A 1053 2.17 -18.52 -8.65
N GLY A 1054 2.70 -17.42 -8.16
CA GLY A 1054 3.34 -17.36 -6.86
C GLY A 1054 3.47 -15.92 -6.42
N SER A 1055 3.83 -15.76 -5.15
CA SER A 1055 4.25 -14.49 -4.58
C SER A 1055 5.34 -14.75 -3.55
N THR A 1056 6.18 -13.74 -3.31
CA THR A 1056 7.08 -13.75 -2.16
C THR A 1056 6.31 -13.28 -0.92
N TYR A 1057 6.70 -13.81 0.23
CA TYR A 1057 6.14 -13.49 1.54
C TYR A 1057 7.29 -13.32 2.54
N PRO A 1058 7.23 -12.35 3.47
CA PRO A 1058 8.33 -12.10 4.40
C PRO A 1058 8.65 -13.32 5.27
N ALA A 1059 9.93 -13.64 5.44
CA ALA A 1059 10.33 -14.73 6.33
C ALA A 1059 9.97 -14.45 7.80
N PRO A 1060 9.74 -15.50 8.62
CA PRO A 1060 9.44 -15.37 10.04
C PRO A 1060 10.70 -15.06 10.88
N TYR A 1061 11.78 -14.57 10.29
CA TYR A 1061 13.04 -14.28 10.97
C TYR A 1061 13.30 -12.77 10.98
N LEU A 1062 13.62 -12.25 12.17
CA LEU A 1062 13.83 -10.83 12.41
C LEU A 1062 15.21 -10.56 13.00
N ASP A 1063 15.80 -9.43 12.65
CA ASP A 1063 16.99 -8.90 13.31
C ASP A 1063 16.66 -8.26 14.68
N ASP A 1064 17.68 -7.73 15.36
CA ASP A 1064 17.55 -7.03 16.64
C ASP A 1064 16.68 -5.76 16.58
N TYR A 1065 16.41 -5.24 15.37
CA TYR A 1065 15.51 -4.11 15.12
C TYR A 1065 14.07 -4.55 14.85
N GLY A 1066 13.84 -5.86 14.80
CA GLY A 1066 12.56 -6.47 14.55
C GLY A 1066 12.22 -6.55 13.06
N GLU A 1067 13.17 -6.51 12.14
CA GLU A 1067 12.91 -6.52 10.69
C GLU A 1067 13.43 -7.77 9.97
N THR A 1068 12.76 -8.15 8.88
CA THR A 1068 13.24 -9.23 8.00
C THR A 1068 14.38 -8.72 7.12
N ASP A 1069 15.35 -9.57 6.78
CA ASP A 1069 16.45 -9.23 5.86
C ASP A 1069 16.37 -10.06 4.55
N PRO A 1070 15.48 -9.68 3.60
CA PRO A 1070 15.42 -10.30 2.30
C PRO A 1070 16.78 -10.26 1.59
N GLN A 1071 17.13 -11.36 0.92
CA GLN A 1071 18.40 -11.58 0.24
C GLN A 1071 19.66 -11.50 1.12
N LEU A 1072 19.48 -11.40 2.44
CA LEU A 1072 20.56 -11.28 3.42
C LEU A 1072 21.55 -10.15 3.10
N VAL A 1073 21.05 -9.05 2.53
CA VAL A 1073 21.89 -7.93 2.08
C VAL A 1073 22.50 -7.19 3.27
N ARG A 1074 21.76 -7.05 4.38
CA ARG A 1074 22.22 -6.32 5.57
C ARG A 1074 23.19 -7.16 6.40
N GLY A 1075 23.05 -8.49 6.37
CA GLY A 1075 23.96 -9.42 7.05
C GLY A 1075 23.85 -9.41 8.58
N ASN A 1076 22.75 -8.85 9.12
CA ASN A 1076 22.48 -8.84 10.55
C ASN A 1076 22.12 -10.26 11.05
N PRO A 1077 22.43 -10.61 12.32
CA PRO A 1077 21.93 -11.83 12.93
C PRO A 1077 20.40 -11.86 12.92
N LEU A 1078 19.81 -13.00 12.54
CA LEU A 1078 18.38 -13.18 12.40
C LEU A 1078 17.83 -14.26 13.33
N HIS A 1079 16.75 -13.94 14.02
CA HIS A 1079 16.10 -14.79 15.01
C HIS A 1079 14.64 -15.08 14.64
N LEU A 1080 14.19 -16.32 14.87
CA LEU A 1080 12.82 -16.74 14.59
C LEU A 1080 11.85 -15.95 15.47
N CYS A 1081 10.89 -15.26 14.85
CA CYS A 1081 9.77 -14.60 15.49
C CYS A 1081 8.58 -15.58 15.57
N PRO A 1082 8.23 -16.09 16.77
CA PRO A 1082 7.15 -17.07 16.92
C PRO A 1082 5.79 -16.55 16.45
N GLU A 1083 5.51 -15.25 16.64
CA GLU A 1083 4.25 -14.63 16.23
C GLU A 1083 4.08 -14.58 14.72
N ARG A 1084 5.13 -14.19 13.99
CA ARG A 1084 5.11 -14.19 12.51
C ARG A 1084 4.98 -15.61 11.97
N TYR A 1085 5.64 -16.57 12.62
CA TYR A 1085 5.50 -17.97 12.23
C TYR A 1085 4.09 -18.50 12.49
N LYS A 1086 3.45 -18.09 13.60
CA LYS A 1086 2.04 -18.39 13.89
C LYS A 1086 1.09 -17.82 12.83
N LYS A 1087 1.34 -16.59 12.34
CA LYS A 1087 0.56 -16.00 11.23
C LYS A 1087 0.70 -16.80 9.94
N LEU A 1088 1.91 -17.25 9.60
CA LEU A 1088 2.14 -18.09 8.43
C LEU A 1088 1.45 -19.46 8.56
N HIS A 1089 1.45 -20.05 9.76
CA HIS A 1089 0.67 -21.24 10.08
C HIS A 1089 -0.83 -21.03 9.85
N GLN A 1090 -1.38 -19.90 10.32
CA GLN A 1090 -2.79 -19.55 10.16
C GLN A 1090 -3.15 -19.37 8.68
N LEU A 1091 -2.33 -18.65 7.92
CA LEU A 1091 -2.52 -18.47 6.48
C LEU A 1091 -2.65 -19.80 5.73
N TRP A 1092 -1.80 -20.77 6.07
CA TRP A 1092 -1.86 -22.12 5.49
C TRP A 1092 -3.09 -22.91 5.97
N GLN A 1093 -3.39 -22.88 7.28
CA GLN A 1093 -4.54 -23.60 7.86
C GLN A 1093 -5.90 -23.09 7.37
N GLN A 1094 -6.00 -21.80 7.03
CA GLN A 1094 -7.21 -21.14 6.52
C GLN A 1094 -7.35 -21.23 5.00
N HIS A 1095 -6.38 -21.86 4.31
CA HIS A 1095 -6.33 -21.93 2.84
C HIS A 1095 -6.32 -20.58 2.13
N CYS A 1096 -5.88 -19.52 2.80
CA CYS A 1096 -5.80 -18.15 2.28
C CYS A 1096 -4.53 -17.86 1.46
N VAL A 1097 -3.68 -18.87 1.21
CA VAL A 1097 -2.44 -18.69 0.41
C VAL A 1097 -2.75 -18.18 -1.00
N LEU A 1098 -3.82 -18.66 -1.64
CA LEU A 1098 -4.24 -18.19 -2.98
C LEU A 1098 -4.68 -16.73 -2.96
N GLU A 1099 -5.41 -16.32 -1.93
CA GLU A 1099 -5.90 -14.94 -1.75
C GLU A 1099 -4.72 -14.00 -1.53
N GLU A 1100 -3.74 -14.40 -0.72
CA GLU A 1100 -2.53 -13.63 -0.46
C GLU A 1100 -1.65 -13.48 -1.72
N ILE A 1101 -1.55 -14.53 -2.55
CA ILE A 1101 -0.88 -14.45 -3.85
C ILE A 1101 -1.61 -13.44 -4.76
N ALA A 1102 -2.93 -13.50 -4.85
CA ALA A 1102 -3.72 -12.58 -5.67
C ALA A 1102 -3.57 -11.12 -5.20
N ARG A 1103 -3.66 -10.87 -3.89
CA ARG A 1103 -3.47 -9.55 -3.28
C ARG A 1103 -2.08 -8.99 -3.53
N SER A 1104 -1.05 -9.84 -3.47
CA SER A 1104 0.33 -9.42 -3.71
C SER A 1104 0.53 -9.02 -5.18
N LEU A 1105 -0.03 -9.78 -6.12
CA LEU A 1105 0.05 -9.46 -7.55
C LEU A 1105 -0.66 -8.14 -7.94
N GLU A 1106 -1.64 -7.68 -7.16
CA GLU A 1106 -2.29 -6.37 -7.36
C GLU A 1106 -1.44 -5.19 -6.84
N VAL A 1107 -0.61 -5.42 -5.82
CA VAL A 1107 0.23 -4.39 -5.18
C VAL A 1107 1.59 -4.27 -5.86
N ASP A 1108 2.13 -5.41 -6.28
CA ASP A 1108 3.42 -5.53 -6.94
C ASP A 1108 3.26 -5.38 -8.47
N ASN A 1109 3.20 -4.13 -8.94
CA ASN A 1109 3.51 -3.78 -10.34
C ASN A 1109 5.02 -4.01 -10.61
N VAL A 1110 5.51 -5.23 -10.43
CA VAL A 1110 6.91 -5.56 -10.62
C VAL A 1110 7.18 -5.70 -12.12
N MET A 1111 8.03 -4.81 -12.64
CA MET A 1111 8.54 -4.76 -14.01
C MET A 1111 9.25 -6.05 -14.50
N PHE A 1112 9.47 -7.02 -13.62
CA PHE A 1112 10.14 -8.28 -13.93
C PHE A 1112 9.31 -9.43 -13.37
N ALA A 1113 8.59 -10.14 -14.25
CA ALA A 1113 7.93 -11.38 -13.87
C ALA A 1113 9.00 -12.40 -13.46
N LEU A 1114 8.99 -12.85 -12.20
CA LEU A 1114 9.68 -14.09 -11.83
C LEU A 1114 9.07 -15.21 -12.69
N GLU A 1115 9.90 -16.02 -13.35
CA GLU A 1115 9.42 -17.22 -14.04
C GLU A 1115 9.00 -18.29 -13.03
N TRP A 1116 7.79 -18.16 -12.49
CA TRP A 1116 7.23 -19.08 -11.48
C TRP A 1116 7.20 -20.55 -11.94
N GLN A 1117 7.25 -20.81 -13.26
CA GLN A 1117 7.32 -22.15 -13.85
C GLN A 1117 8.65 -22.88 -13.53
N MET A 1118 9.75 -22.14 -13.40
CA MET A 1118 11.09 -22.68 -13.17
C MET A 1118 11.37 -22.99 -11.68
N LEU A 1119 10.37 -22.80 -10.81
CA LEU A 1119 10.49 -22.81 -9.35
C LEU A 1119 10.30 -24.19 -8.71
#